data_AF-A0A9P9PV69-F1
#
_entry.id   AF-A0A9P9PV69-F1
#
_cell.length_a   1.000
_cell.length_b   1.000
_cell.length_c   1.000
_cell.angle_alpha   90.00
_cell.angle_beta   90.00
_cell.angle_gamma   90.00
#
_symmetry.space_group_name_H-M   'P 1'
#
loop_
_entity.id
_entity.type
_entity.pdbx_description
1 polymer ?
#
loop_
_entity_poly.entity_id
_entity_poly.type
_entity_poly.pdbx_seq_one_letter_code
_entity_poly.pdbx_strand_id
1 'polypeptide(L)'
;MDQVTEPPRPTIEQLRHVANHFPIIDSHTHNLILPTDSESIPFESITTEAQGRALRDTFKSLPHLRAARQLRQLYECGEDADWEDILGQRIEWLRSNPQELHKRCFDGVHTLLVDDGLADPRKVYPYDSHDEYLQAPSKRIVRIETVAERIMQRLLRDAKEDDLGRPKFLPDIWTDFTDDFEREIQDAVRDPEVAGFKTVVCYRTGLDVEPDYEVAARAVGHPFERYVKSCIRKRSYRIQKKPLNDYIVLRALEILSEKPPHSDSLAKPMQFHAGLGDNDVKLLEANPAYLQQLIEAYPSVPLVILHAAYPYTKEAGYLAAVYRHVYLDVGEVFPMVSRDGQLAVLRQALQLAPGSKLLYSSDGHWFPESFYLAHLQFREVWLEVLTEYVQKGDITVFQAVAMTKDILFNNANTLYDLRHQAIFDETVRESQKQLTFNTKPEIKSPYSSPSMPPIPPAGATTQPATSGPIDPRSGSPFAPPSFPPPPKVAQVYDNEVFAGFMKENARVRFVYVQWLDSRGPICTRLVPIKEFTRMVHDGDRISVSLGETEPMRGAFSPQEIYLEPDLRSLSRTHNKDSLPSASVFCYCRAESGLLLPSCPRTSLEVLINNLQYTYSTTLLVGFEIVVTFLPRSNSPDRNQQDPYLPMESTSSLPPFLSEILLALDELSIEIQSFHATGSRQGQYVFQFTPQPPLLAADTLIQSRQVITQIAATHSTRTSLQTHAPSSQTMPALEVAKMHISLHPPTYDSNFFAGGVAAHLPAICALTLSSDPTSRMEPLTHKKTGSWTFSCFDSLANPYFALSAVLGAGILGLQAGGGTVMGMEGMNGTARTVPRSIHDAMDALNADGQLRQILGEGVVGAILGADGQTMTASQQYEHDDRGEMMGAQGGFVDSQGKGGSTYRETIPAQRGFELDDRKDRVGAQAGLEDSQRRERRGRSPYDVATGGQAGYDHDEQEKRERMEERERAEEAERRRDAAERQETERRQETERRQETERRQEMERRQAAEATRNAERRVGFDDDSSEDDMHEK
;
A
#
# COMPACT_ATOMS: atom_id res chain seq x y z
N MET A 1 -3.17 -61.77 7.96
CA MET A 1 -3.16 -60.58 7.10
C MET A 1 -4.01 -59.56 7.83
N ASP A 2 -3.36 -58.78 8.67
CA ASP A 2 -4.05 -57.74 9.42
C ASP A 2 -4.46 -56.64 8.46
N GLN A 3 -5.71 -56.21 8.56
CA GLN A 3 -6.19 -55.07 7.78
C GLN A 3 -5.52 -53.82 8.34
N VAL A 4 -4.53 -53.31 7.60
CA VAL A 4 -3.97 -51.97 7.85
C VAL A 4 -5.09 -50.98 7.57
N THR A 5 -5.79 -50.56 8.62
CA THR A 5 -6.71 -49.43 8.57
C THR A 5 -5.90 -48.20 8.20
N GLU A 6 -6.24 -47.55 7.08
CA GLU A 6 -5.64 -46.26 6.74
C GLU A 6 -5.83 -45.29 7.92
N PRO A 7 -4.80 -44.50 8.28
CA PRO A 7 -4.93 -43.53 9.35
C PRO A 7 -6.04 -42.52 9.01
N PRO A 8 -6.82 -42.06 10.01
CA PRO A 8 -7.91 -41.12 9.77
C PRO A 8 -7.40 -39.86 9.07
N ARG A 9 -8.10 -39.43 8.02
CA ARG A 9 -7.74 -38.22 7.27
C ARG A 9 -7.75 -37.00 8.19
N PRO A 10 -6.73 -36.13 8.14
CA PRO A 10 -6.65 -35.03 9.08
C PRO A 10 -7.73 -33.98 8.84
N THR A 11 -8.17 -33.34 9.93
CA THR A 11 -9.28 -32.37 9.94
C THR A 11 -8.79 -30.93 10.11
N ILE A 12 -9.63 -29.94 9.76
CA ILE A 12 -9.34 -28.53 10.02
C ILE A 12 -9.05 -28.28 11.51
N GLU A 13 -9.65 -29.05 12.41
CA GLU A 13 -9.40 -28.93 13.85
C GLU A 13 -8.03 -29.49 14.25
N GLN A 14 -7.53 -30.53 13.58
CA GLN A 14 -6.13 -30.95 13.73
C GLN A 14 -5.16 -29.90 13.17
N LEU A 15 -5.47 -29.26 12.04
CA LEU A 15 -4.68 -28.13 11.53
C LEU A 15 -4.63 -26.98 12.54
N ARG A 16 -5.78 -26.60 13.13
CA ARG A 16 -5.85 -25.59 14.20
C ARG A 16 -5.03 -25.97 15.42
N HIS A 17 -5.13 -27.22 15.87
CA HIS A 17 -4.37 -27.73 17.02
C HIS A 17 -2.85 -27.71 16.76
N VAL A 18 -2.40 -28.14 15.59
CA VAL A 18 -0.98 -28.10 15.20
C VAL A 18 -0.50 -26.65 15.05
N ALA A 19 -1.22 -25.79 14.32
CA ALA A 19 -0.82 -24.39 14.13
C ALA A 19 -0.71 -23.60 15.45
N ASN A 20 -1.57 -23.89 16.42
CA ASN A 20 -1.57 -23.19 17.71
C ASN A 20 -0.55 -23.74 18.71
N HIS A 21 -0.22 -25.04 18.68
CA HIS A 21 0.52 -25.69 19.78
C HIS A 21 1.78 -26.47 19.36
N PHE A 22 2.06 -26.64 18.06
CA PHE A 22 3.27 -27.35 17.63
C PHE A 22 4.53 -26.56 18.03
N PRO A 23 5.60 -27.22 18.53
CA PRO A 23 6.79 -26.53 19.02
C PRO A 23 7.50 -25.70 17.95
N ILE A 24 8.12 -24.59 18.38
CA ILE A 24 8.83 -23.64 17.51
C ILE A 24 10.34 -23.77 17.67
N ILE A 25 11.09 -23.85 16.57
CA ILE A 25 12.50 -23.49 16.51
C ILE A 25 12.56 -22.07 15.96
N ASP A 26 12.90 -21.11 16.82
CA ASP A 26 13.04 -19.72 16.40
C ASP A 26 14.39 -19.55 15.73
N SER A 27 14.40 -19.41 14.40
CA SER A 27 15.63 -19.49 13.62
C SER A 27 16.46 -18.20 13.58
N HIS A 28 15.94 -17.09 14.12
CA HIS A 28 16.69 -15.84 14.27
C HIS A 28 16.10 -14.93 15.35
N THR A 29 16.90 -14.61 16.36
CA THR A 29 16.50 -13.77 17.50
C THR A 29 17.74 -13.16 18.18
N HIS A 30 17.55 -12.31 19.19
CA HIS A 30 18.60 -11.64 19.94
C HIS A 30 18.38 -11.71 21.47
N ASN A 31 19.40 -11.31 22.21
CA ASN A 31 19.41 -11.34 23.67
C ASN A 31 18.42 -10.36 24.32
N LEU A 32 17.90 -10.75 25.49
CA LEU A 32 17.18 -9.85 26.39
C LEU A 32 18.12 -8.81 27.03
N ILE A 33 17.62 -7.59 27.24
CA ILE A 33 18.33 -6.51 27.93
C ILE A 33 18.43 -6.80 29.43
N LEU A 34 19.55 -6.44 30.06
CA LEU A 34 19.68 -6.50 31.51
C LEU A 34 18.78 -5.45 32.18
N PRO A 35 18.19 -5.74 33.36
CA PRO A 35 17.39 -4.77 34.11
C PRO A 35 18.14 -3.48 34.49
N THR A 36 19.48 -3.49 34.49
CA THR A 36 20.32 -2.30 34.71
C THR A 36 20.31 -1.32 33.53
N ASP A 37 19.96 -1.81 32.35
CA ASP A 37 20.03 -1.09 31.07
C ASP A 37 18.68 -1.00 30.36
N SER A 38 17.60 -1.56 30.95
CA SER A 38 16.26 -1.59 30.34
C SER A 38 15.68 -0.21 30.07
N GLU A 39 16.02 0.81 30.86
CA GLU A 39 15.60 2.21 30.59
C GLU A 39 16.30 2.83 29.37
N SER A 40 17.36 2.20 28.83
CA SER A 40 18.07 2.70 27.64
C SER A 40 17.35 2.37 26.32
N ILE A 41 16.37 1.46 26.35
CA ILE A 41 15.55 1.06 25.21
C ILE A 41 14.07 1.37 25.52
N PRO A 42 13.38 2.23 24.75
CA PRO A 42 11.95 2.46 24.91
C PRO A 42 11.14 1.17 24.67
N PHE A 43 10.16 0.87 25.53
CA PHE A 43 9.39 -0.37 25.43
C PHE A 43 8.52 -0.44 24.16
N GLU A 44 8.14 0.71 23.60
CA GLU A 44 7.38 0.82 22.36
C GLU A 44 8.09 0.22 21.13
N SER A 45 9.43 0.07 21.20
CA SER A 45 10.25 -0.54 20.14
C SER A 45 9.88 -1.98 19.78
N ILE A 46 9.21 -2.73 20.68
CA ILE A 46 8.69 -4.08 20.39
C ILE A 46 7.69 -4.14 19.21
N THR A 47 7.30 -2.99 18.66
CA THR A 47 6.41 -2.84 17.50
C THR A 47 6.93 -1.88 16.44
N THR A 48 8.17 -1.38 16.57
CA THR A 48 8.79 -0.54 15.54
C THR A 48 10.31 -0.44 15.66
N GLU A 49 10.96 -0.35 14.49
CA GLU A 49 12.35 0.08 14.36
C GLU A 49 12.52 1.63 14.39
N ALA A 50 11.43 2.39 14.54
CA ALA A 50 11.48 3.84 14.59
C ALA A 50 12.16 4.36 15.86
N GLN A 51 13.19 5.21 15.71
CA GLN A 51 13.93 5.79 16.82
C GLN A 51 13.68 7.30 17.00
N GLY A 52 14.08 7.83 18.15
CA GLY A 52 14.11 9.28 18.42
C GLY A 52 12.73 9.95 18.34
N ARG A 53 12.56 10.90 17.42
CA ARG A 53 11.28 11.63 17.27
C ARG A 53 10.19 10.81 16.58
N ALA A 54 10.55 9.92 15.65
CA ALA A 54 9.60 9.13 14.87
C ALA A 54 8.86 8.09 15.74
N LEU A 55 9.53 7.57 16.79
CA LEU A 55 8.93 6.68 17.78
C LEU A 55 7.64 7.22 18.44
N ARG A 56 7.44 8.55 18.45
CA ARG A 56 6.25 9.17 19.03
C ARG A 56 4.97 8.95 18.21
N ASP A 57 5.10 8.64 16.93
CA ASP A 57 3.96 8.38 16.05
C ASP A 57 3.54 6.91 16.06
N THR A 58 4.39 6.01 16.59
CA THR A 58 4.16 4.57 16.74
C THR A 58 2.85 4.24 17.44
N PHE A 59 2.46 5.01 18.45
CA PHE A 59 1.19 4.88 19.18
C PHE A 59 -0.07 4.93 18.29
N LYS A 60 0.03 5.49 17.10
CA LYS A 60 -1.07 5.59 16.11
C LYS A 60 -0.98 4.52 15.01
N SER A 61 0.05 3.68 15.03
CA SER A 61 0.27 2.63 14.05
C SER A 61 -0.60 1.40 14.33
N LEU A 62 -1.09 0.73 13.28
CA LEU A 62 -1.83 -0.53 13.42
C LEU A 62 -1.03 -1.66 14.10
N PRO A 63 0.30 -1.84 13.86
CA PRO A 63 1.17 -2.73 14.63
C PRO A 63 1.01 -2.53 16.14
N HIS A 64 1.24 -1.30 16.61
CA HIS A 64 1.24 -0.95 18.02
C HIS A 64 -0.15 -1.09 18.66
N LEU A 65 -1.20 -0.60 17.99
CA LEU A 65 -2.58 -0.69 18.48
C LEU A 65 -3.05 -2.16 18.63
N ARG A 66 -2.65 -3.05 17.72
CA ARG A 66 -2.92 -4.50 17.84
C ARG A 66 -2.12 -5.12 18.99
N ALA A 67 -0.83 -4.80 19.09
CA ALA A 67 0.05 -5.32 20.12
C ALA A 67 -0.42 -4.91 21.53
N ALA A 68 -0.78 -3.63 21.75
CA ALA A 68 -1.33 -3.15 23.01
C ALA A 68 -2.56 -3.98 23.44
N ARG A 69 -3.49 -4.25 22.51
CA ARG A 69 -4.66 -5.11 22.77
C ARG A 69 -4.29 -6.55 23.16
N GLN A 70 -3.22 -7.12 22.58
CA GLN A 70 -2.74 -8.46 22.91
C GLN A 70 -1.94 -8.48 24.23
N LEU A 71 -1.19 -7.43 24.54
CA LEU A 71 -0.47 -7.28 25.81
C LEU A 71 -1.42 -7.19 27.01
N ARG A 72 -2.63 -6.62 26.86
CA ARG A 72 -3.68 -6.71 27.89
C ARG A 72 -3.95 -8.15 28.32
N GLN A 73 -3.90 -9.11 27.38
CA GLN A 73 -4.14 -10.53 27.68
C GLN A 73 -2.94 -11.16 28.40
N LEU A 74 -1.71 -10.84 27.99
CA LEU A 74 -0.47 -11.32 28.64
C LEU A 74 -0.41 -10.88 30.12
N TYR A 75 -0.77 -9.62 30.37
CA TYR A 75 -0.68 -8.97 31.68
C TYR A 75 -1.94 -9.07 32.55
N GLU A 76 -3.03 -9.65 32.03
CA GLU A 76 -4.33 -9.77 32.72
C GLU A 76 -5.01 -8.41 33.02
N CYS A 77 -4.83 -7.42 32.13
CA CYS A 77 -5.49 -6.12 32.21
C CYS A 77 -6.97 -6.19 31.81
N GLY A 78 -7.77 -5.20 32.25
CA GLY A 78 -9.15 -5.02 31.79
C GLY A 78 -9.25 -4.66 30.29
N GLU A 79 -10.41 -4.91 29.67
CA GLU A 79 -10.59 -4.71 28.22
C GLU A 79 -10.37 -3.26 27.78
N ASP A 80 -10.72 -2.29 28.62
CA ASP A 80 -10.60 -0.85 28.35
C ASP A 80 -9.22 -0.24 28.71
N ALA A 81 -8.31 -1.02 29.29
CA ALA A 81 -7.02 -0.54 29.84
C ALA A 81 -6.15 0.17 28.79
N ASP A 82 -5.68 1.39 29.05
CA ASP A 82 -4.87 2.13 28.09
C ASP A 82 -3.38 1.70 28.10
N TRP A 83 -2.50 2.45 27.41
CA TRP A 83 -1.06 2.12 27.39
C TRP A 83 -0.38 2.39 28.74
N GLU A 84 -0.82 3.39 29.50
CA GLU A 84 -0.27 3.67 30.82
C GLU A 84 -0.69 2.57 31.81
N ASP A 85 -1.92 2.07 31.72
CA ASP A 85 -2.38 0.88 32.47
C ASP A 85 -1.55 -0.37 32.13
N ILE A 86 -1.29 -0.62 30.84
CA ILE A 86 -0.45 -1.74 30.36
C ILE A 86 0.98 -1.64 30.91
N LEU A 87 1.58 -0.45 30.85
CA LEU A 87 2.92 -0.20 31.41
C LEU A 87 2.95 -0.36 32.94
N GLY A 88 1.92 0.13 33.64
CA GLY A 88 1.79 -0.03 35.09
C GLY A 88 1.70 -1.50 35.50
N GLN A 89 0.85 -2.28 34.82
CA GLN A 89 0.71 -3.71 35.08
C GLN A 89 1.96 -4.50 34.69
N ARG A 90 2.67 -4.11 33.62
CA ARG A 90 3.98 -4.66 33.25
C ARG A 90 5.01 -4.48 34.37
N ILE A 91 5.11 -3.27 34.94
CA ILE A 91 6.02 -2.98 36.05
C ILE A 91 5.70 -3.87 37.26
N GLU A 92 4.41 -4.07 37.56
CA GLU A 92 4.00 -4.97 38.64
C GLU A 92 4.32 -6.44 38.36
N TRP A 93 4.18 -6.92 37.12
CA TRP A 93 4.61 -8.27 36.72
C TRP A 93 6.13 -8.46 36.88
N LEU A 94 6.93 -7.51 36.39
CA LEU A 94 8.39 -7.55 36.53
C LEU A 94 8.84 -7.47 38.00
N ARG A 95 8.08 -6.79 38.86
CA ARG A 95 8.34 -6.69 40.31
C ARG A 95 7.91 -7.92 41.10
N SER A 96 6.82 -8.58 40.70
CA SER A 96 6.18 -9.65 41.48
C SER A 96 6.53 -11.06 40.99
N ASN A 97 6.49 -11.31 39.68
CA ASN A 97 6.61 -12.64 39.07
C ASN A 97 7.33 -12.61 37.70
N PRO A 98 8.55 -12.05 37.58
CA PRO A 98 9.22 -11.90 36.29
C PRO A 98 9.50 -13.24 35.57
N GLN A 99 9.80 -14.31 36.32
CA GLN A 99 10.02 -15.64 35.74
C GLN A 99 8.77 -16.23 35.08
N GLU A 100 7.57 -16.00 35.65
CA GLU A 100 6.32 -16.49 35.06
C GLU A 100 5.94 -15.64 33.83
N LEU A 101 6.25 -14.34 33.82
CA LEU A 101 6.11 -13.51 32.61
C LEU A 101 7.01 -14.02 31.48
N HIS A 102 8.30 -14.26 31.75
CA HIS A 102 9.24 -14.82 30.77
C HIS A 102 8.74 -16.17 30.23
N LYS A 103 8.34 -17.08 31.13
CA LYS A 103 7.79 -18.38 30.78
C LYS A 103 6.53 -18.30 29.90
N ARG A 104 5.64 -17.33 30.12
CA ARG A 104 4.50 -17.07 29.23
C ARG A 104 4.93 -16.58 27.85
N CYS A 105 5.97 -15.76 27.77
CA CYS A 105 6.47 -15.24 26.50
C CYS A 105 7.18 -16.28 25.63
N PHE A 106 7.84 -17.25 26.24
CA PHE A 106 8.54 -18.36 25.56
C PHE A 106 7.70 -19.65 25.48
N ASP A 107 6.40 -19.61 25.79
CA ASP A 107 5.56 -20.82 25.73
C ASP A 107 5.48 -21.41 24.31
N GLY A 108 5.57 -22.73 24.23
CA GLY A 108 5.64 -23.46 22.95
C GLY A 108 6.94 -23.32 22.16
N VAL A 109 7.96 -22.60 22.66
CA VAL A 109 9.29 -22.54 22.03
C VAL A 109 10.11 -23.77 22.44
N HIS A 110 10.80 -24.37 21.47
CA HIS A 110 11.68 -25.52 21.68
C HIS A 110 13.13 -25.09 21.90
N THR A 111 13.68 -24.26 21.03
CA THR A 111 15.03 -23.66 21.12
C THR A 111 15.07 -22.33 20.35
N LEU A 112 16.05 -21.48 20.68
CA LEU A 112 16.33 -20.19 20.05
C LEU A 112 17.69 -20.22 19.31
N LEU A 113 17.75 -19.67 18.10
CA LEU A 113 19.00 -19.39 17.39
C LEU A 113 19.35 -17.89 17.53
N VAL A 114 20.16 -17.58 18.53
CA VAL A 114 20.42 -16.21 19.00
C VAL A 114 21.63 -15.60 18.29
N ASP A 115 21.41 -14.54 17.51
CA ASP A 115 22.47 -13.63 17.09
C ASP A 115 22.89 -12.75 18.27
N ASP A 116 24.00 -13.14 18.88
CA ASP A 116 24.58 -12.52 20.07
C ASP A 116 25.45 -11.29 19.79
N GLY A 117 25.41 -10.79 18.54
CA GLY A 117 26.19 -9.65 18.07
C GLY A 117 25.43 -8.33 17.96
N LEU A 118 24.14 -8.27 18.34
CA LEU A 118 23.34 -7.03 18.28
C LEU A 118 23.76 -6.00 19.32
N ALA A 119 24.05 -6.44 20.53
CA ALA A 119 24.23 -5.59 21.69
C ALA A 119 25.67 -5.58 22.22
N ASP A 120 25.97 -4.63 23.11
CA ASP A 120 27.15 -4.76 23.98
C ASP A 120 26.91 -5.92 24.96
N PRO A 121 27.75 -6.98 25.02
CA PRO A 121 27.57 -8.12 25.91
C PRO A 121 27.52 -7.78 27.41
N ARG A 122 27.83 -6.54 27.80
CA ARG A 122 27.71 -6.04 29.18
C ARG A 122 26.32 -5.49 29.52
N LYS A 123 25.43 -5.34 28.53
CA LYS A 123 24.08 -4.77 28.64
C LYS A 123 22.95 -5.79 28.45
N VAL A 124 23.28 -7.00 28.01
CA VAL A 124 22.31 -8.07 27.72
C VAL A 124 22.65 -9.33 28.50
N TYR A 125 21.64 -10.19 28.66
CA TYR A 125 21.88 -11.55 29.14
C TYR A 125 22.67 -12.37 28.10
N PRO A 126 23.55 -13.29 28.54
CA PRO A 126 24.13 -14.32 27.67
C PRO A 126 23.07 -15.11 26.88
N TYR A 127 23.44 -15.65 25.72
CA TYR A 127 22.50 -16.30 24.79
C TYR A 127 21.81 -17.54 25.39
N ASP A 128 22.48 -18.24 26.30
CA ASP A 128 22.03 -19.43 27.04
C ASP A 128 21.13 -19.10 28.24
N SER A 129 20.97 -17.82 28.59
CA SER A 129 20.12 -17.42 29.72
C SER A 129 18.62 -17.63 29.48
N HIS A 130 18.22 -17.86 28.23
CA HIS A 130 16.84 -18.20 27.88
C HIS A 130 16.50 -19.67 28.19
N ASP A 131 17.50 -20.54 28.31
CA ASP A 131 17.34 -22.00 28.33
C ASP A 131 16.48 -22.52 29.49
N GLU A 132 16.35 -21.76 30.59
CA GLU A 132 15.46 -22.10 31.71
C GLU A 132 13.95 -22.05 31.33
N TYR A 133 13.60 -21.42 30.20
CA TYR A 133 12.24 -21.31 29.67
C TYR A 133 11.99 -22.22 28.46
N LEU A 134 13.00 -22.94 27.96
CA LEU A 134 12.97 -23.67 26.69
C LEU A 134 12.97 -25.20 26.88
N GLN A 135 12.73 -25.95 25.80
CA GLN A 135 12.75 -27.43 25.81
C GLN A 135 14.13 -28.01 25.50
N ALA A 136 14.96 -27.26 24.77
CA ALA A 136 16.32 -27.60 24.38
C ALA A 136 17.21 -26.33 24.45
N PRO A 137 18.54 -26.48 24.68
CA PRO A 137 19.46 -25.35 24.79
C PRO A 137 19.45 -24.45 23.55
N SER A 138 19.61 -23.15 23.76
CA SER A 138 19.78 -22.16 22.69
C SER A 138 21.11 -22.36 21.95
N LYS A 139 21.18 -21.92 20.69
CA LYS A 139 22.41 -21.94 19.89
C LYS A 139 22.74 -20.55 19.39
N ARG A 140 24.02 -20.31 19.09
CA ARG A 140 24.56 -19.03 18.67
C ARG A 140 24.52 -18.87 17.15
N ILE A 141 24.17 -17.67 16.69
CA ILE A 141 24.42 -17.18 15.34
C ILE A 141 25.51 -16.12 15.43
N VAL A 142 26.64 -16.31 14.78
CA VAL A 142 27.78 -15.39 14.89
C VAL A 142 27.68 -14.25 13.89
N ARG A 143 27.47 -13.01 14.38
CA ARG A 143 27.48 -11.80 13.55
C ARG A 143 28.89 -11.39 13.15
N ILE A 144 29.21 -11.49 11.85
CA ILE A 144 30.58 -11.33 11.36
C ILE A 144 31.11 -9.90 11.50
N GLU A 145 30.25 -8.88 11.38
CA GLU A 145 30.65 -7.49 11.59
C GLU A 145 31.11 -7.26 13.04
N THR A 146 30.41 -7.81 14.02
CA THR A 146 30.74 -7.64 15.45
C THR A 146 32.05 -8.37 15.80
N VAL A 147 32.33 -9.52 15.18
CA VAL A 147 33.64 -10.19 15.27
C VAL A 147 34.75 -9.28 14.73
N ALA A 148 34.60 -8.80 13.50
CA ALA A 148 35.59 -7.93 12.86
C ALA A 148 35.80 -6.60 13.61
N GLU A 149 34.73 -5.99 14.14
CA GLU A 149 34.78 -4.77 14.95
C GLU A 149 35.52 -4.97 16.28
N ARG A 150 35.30 -6.13 16.94
CA ARG A 150 36.00 -6.51 18.18
C ARG A 150 37.49 -6.75 17.94
N ILE A 151 37.87 -7.37 16.82
CA ILE A 151 39.27 -7.54 16.41
C ILE A 151 39.91 -6.17 16.19
N MET A 152 39.28 -5.28 15.43
CA MET A 152 39.79 -3.93 15.20
C MET A 152 39.88 -3.09 16.50
N GLN A 153 38.94 -3.27 17.43
CA GLN A 153 39.02 -2.69 18.77
C GLN A 153 40.23 -3.23 19.56
N ARG A 154 40.52 -4.54 19.50
CA ARG A 154 41.68 -5.17 20.14
C ARG A 154 42.99 -4.64 19.57
N LEU A 155 43.14 -4.65 18.23
CA LEU A 155 44.37 -4.24 17.54
C LEU A 155 44.68 -2.75 17.67
N LEU A 156 43.66 -1.88 17.64
CA LEU A 156 43.84 -0.42 17.65
C LEU A 156 43.66 0.24 19.03
N ARG A 157 43.41 -0.55 20.09
CA ARG A 157 43.13 -0.05 21.45
C ARG A 157 44.12 1.01 21.92
N ASP A 158 45.41 0.70 21.81
CA ASP A 158 46.51 1.52 22.34
C ASP A 158 47.25 2.33 21.24
N ALA A 159 46.82 2.20 19.97
CA ALA A 159 47.39 2.91 18.83
C ALA A 159 47.11 4.43 18.85
N LYS A 160 48.04 5.22 18.31
CA LYS A 160 48.02 6.70 18.27
C LYS A 160 48.13 7.21 16.84
N GLU A 161 47.81 8.49 16.60
CA GLU A 161 47.90 9.07 15.25
C GLU A 161 49.35 9.06 14.71
N ASP A 162 50.37 9.20 15.58
CA ASP A 162 51.78 9.08 15.20
C ASP A 162 52.15 7.70 14.60
N ASP A 163 51.40 6.65 14.95
CA ASP A 163 51.68 5.29 14.49
C ASP A 163 51.32 5.10 13.01
N LEU A 164 50.39 5.91 12.49
CA LEU A 164 50.05 5.96 11.05
C LEU A 164 51.24 6.38 10.17
N GLY A 165 52.23 7.07 10.73
CA GLY A 165 53.46 7.46 10.03
C GLY A 165 54.50 6.34 9.91
N ARG A 166 54.29 5.18 10.56
CA ARG A 166 55.24 4.07 10.56
C ARG A 166 55.01 3.19 9.32
N PRO A 167 56.02 2.94 8.45
CA PRO A 167 55.83 2.30 7.14
C PRO A 167 55.15 0.92 7.14
N LYS A 168 55.25 0.17 8.25
CA LYS A 168 54.64 -1.16 8.39
C LYS A 168 53.32 -1.19 9.15
N PHE A 169 52.92 -0.11 9.84
CA PHE A 169 51.77 -0.16 10.76
C PHE A 169 50.48 -0.58 10.07
N LEU A 170 50.14 -0.02 8.90
CA LEU A 170 48.94 -0.39 8.17
C LEU A 170 49.01 -1.82 7.58
N PRO A 171 50.11 -2.27 6.93
CA PRO A 171 50.29 -3.67 6.53
C PRO A 171 50.24 -4.68 7.69
N ASP A 172 50.88 -4.38 8.81
CA ASP A 172 50.90 -5.26 9.99
C ASP A 172 49.48 -5.37 10.56
N ILE A 173 48.78 -4.25 10.78
CA ILE A 173 47.38 -4.22 11.25
C ILE A 173 46.41 -4.90 10.27
N TRP A 174 46.64 -4.81 8.95
CA TRP A 174 45.84 -5.55 7.96
C TRP A 174 46.06 -7.05 8.09
N THR A 175 47.32 -7.50 8.17
CA THR A 175 47.68 -8.91 8.29
C THR A 175 47.12 -9.51 9.59
N ASP A 176 47.36 -8.85 10.72
CA ASP A 176 46.84 -9.24 12.03
C ASP A 176 45.30 -9.30 12.02
N PHE A 177 44.62 -8.34 11.36
CA PHE A 177 43.16 -8.34 11.23
C PHE A 177 42.66 -9.53 10.41
N THR A 178 43.27 -9.83 9.27
CA THR A 178 42.87 -10.95 8.42
C THR A 178 43.12 -12.30 9.10
N ASP A 179 44.29 -12.48 9.72
CA ASP A 179 44.66 -13.71 10.44
C ASP A 179 43.77 -13.94 11.68
N ASP A 180 43.41 -12.86 12.39
CA ASP A 180 42.48 -12.92 13.52
C ASP A 180 41.04 -13.21 13.08
N PHE A 181 40.57 -12.59 11.98
CA PHE A 181 39.21 -12.78 11.48
C PHE A 181 39.00 -14.18 10.92
N GLU A 182 39.92 -14.66 10.07
CA GLU A 182 39.88 -16.02 9.53
C GLU A 182 39.88 -17.06 10.66
N ARG A 183 40.71 -16.86 11.69
CA ARG A 183 40.77 -17.75 12.85
C ARG A 183 39.49 -17.71 13.70
N GLU A 184 38.97 -16.53 14.05
CA GLU A 184 37.75 -16.43 14.86
C GLU A 184 36.51 -16.99 14.13
N ILE A 185 36.44 -16.87 12.79
CA ILE A 185 35.40 -17.53 11.97
C ILE A 185 35.61 -19.04 11.91
N GLN A 186 36.83 -19.54 11.64
CA GLN A 186 37.12 -20.98 11.63
C GLN A 186 36.83 -21.67 12.97
N ASP A 187 37.16 -21.02 14.09
CA ASP A 187 36.87 -21.56 15.42
C ASP A 187 35.35 -21.60 15.68
N ALA A 188 34.60 -20.57 15.25
CA ALA A 188 33.13 -20.59 15.27
C ALA A 188 32.52 -21.66 14.34
N VAL A 189 33.15 -21.99 13.20
CA VAL A 189 32.72 -23.12 12.36
C VAL A 189 32.89 -24.46 13.08
N ARG A 190 33.93 -24.61 13.91
CA ARG A 190 34.21 -25.83 14.69
C ARG A 190 33.40 -25.94 15.99
N ASP A 191 32.93 -24.82 16.53
CA ASP A 191 32.16 -24.76 17.78
C ASP A 191 30.76 -25.43 17.62
N PRO A 192 30.41 -26.46 18.43
CA PRO A 192 29.09 -27.10 18.39
C PRO A 192 27.96 -26.23 18.98
N GLU A 193 28.27 -25.12 19.63
CA GLU A 193 27.28 -24.17 20.15
C GLU A 193 26.91 -23.08 19.12
N VAL A 194 27.67 -22.96 18.03
CA VAL A 194 27.34 -22.08 16.90
C VAL A 194 26.54 -22.86 15.85
N ALA A 195 25.28 -22.47 15.62
CA ALA A 195 24.44 -23.05 14.57
C ALA A 195 24.70 -22.43 13.18
N GLY A 196 25.07 -21.15 13.13
CA GLY A 196 25.18 -20.38 11.89
C GLY A 196 25.87 -19.04 12.06
N PHE A 197 25.84 -18.24 11.01
CA PHE A 197 26.44 -16.90 10.93
C PHE A 197 25.41 -15.89 10.46
N LYS A 198 25.63 -14.62 10.77
CA LYS A 198 24.84 -13.48 10.31
C LYS A 198 25.75 -12.42 9.72
N THR A 199 25.29 -11.77 8.66
CA THR A 199 25.77 -10.46 8.22
C THR A 199 24.67 -9.41 8.35
N VAL A 200 25.07 -8.23 8.82
CA VAL A 200 24.26 -7.01 8.80
C VAL A 200 24.73 -6.03 7.71
N VAL A 201 25.36 -6.51 6.63
CA VAL A 201 25.88 -5.66 5.54
C VAL A 201 24.83 -4.73 4.93
N CYS A 202 23.56 -5.12 4.93
CA CYS A 202 22.42 -4.28 4.57
C CYS A 202 22.36 -2.94 5.37
N TYR A 203 22.57 -2.99 6.69
CA TYR A 203 22.67 -1.80 7.57
C TYR A 203 23.95 -0.97 7.35
N ARG A 204 24.91 -1.45 6.53
CA ARG A 204 26.23 -0.81 6.39
C ARG A 204 26.42 -0.22 5.00
N THR A 205 26.26 -1.05 3.97
CA THR A 205 26.72 -0.78 2.60
C THR A 205 25.84 -1.44 1.53
N GLY A 206 24.66 -1.93 1.92
CA GLY A 206 23.72 -2.58 1.00
C GLY A 206 23.97 -4.07 0.77
N LEU A 207 23.02 -4.73 0.12
CA LEU A 207 23.08 -6.13 -0.30
C LEU A 207 23.78 -6.35 -1.66
N ASP A 208 24.17 -5.28 -2.34
CA ASP A 208 24.95 -5.28 -3.60
C ASP A 208 26.43 -5.66 -3.37
N VAL A 209 26.68 -6.76 -2.66
CA VAL A 209 28.01 -7.25 -2.31
C VAL A 209 28.76 -7.69 -3.58
N GLU A 210 29.99 -7.22 -3.77
CA GLU A 210 30.88 -7.69 -4.84
C GLU A 210 31.03 -9.23 -4.77
N PRO A 211 30.67 -10.00 -5.81
CA PRO A 211 30.76 -11.46 -5.76
C PRO A 211 32.18 -12.02 -5.94
N ASP A 212 33.13 -11.28 -6.54
CA ASP A 212 34.48 -11.79 -6.79
C ASP A 212 35.44 -11.50 -5.61
N TYR A 213 35.81 -12.61 -4.95
CA TYR A 213 37.03 -12.82 -4.15
C TYR A 213 38.10 -11.71 -4.28
N GLU A 214 38.80 -11.79 -5.40
CA GLU A 214 40.03 -11.05 -5.70
C GLU A 214 39.74 -9.59 -6.04
N VAL A 215 38.58 -9.28 -6.63
CA VAL A 215 38.14 -7.89 -6.88
C VAL A 215 37.91 -7.17 -5.55
N ALA A 216 37.13 -7.77 -4.64
CA ALA A 216 36.88 -7.21 -3.32
C ALA A 216 38.18 -7.03 -2.53
N ALA A 217 39.02 -8.07 -2.45
CA ALA A 217 40.30 -8.02 -1.73
C ALA A 217 41.23 -6.90 -2.24
N ARG A 218 41.34 -6.70 -3.56
CA ARG A 218 42.13 -5.60 -4.14
C ARG A 218 41.53 -4.22 -3.85
N ALA A 219 40.21 -4.11 -3.71
CA ALA A 219 39.53 -2.84 -3.45
C ALA A 219 39.73 -2.32 -2.01
N VAL A 220 40.17 -3.16 -1.06
CA VAL A 220 40.25 -2.79 0.37
C VAL A 220 41.27 -1.69 0.68
N GLY A 221 42.39 -1.60 -0.06
CA GLY A 221 43.60 -0.83 0.30
C GLY A 221 43.41 0.55 0.94
N HIS A 222 43.20 1.62 0.15
CA HIS A 222 42.97 2.97 0.70
C HIS A 222 41.70 3.10 1.57
N PRO A 223 40.58 2.40 1.29
CA PRO A 223 39.44 2.35 2.21
C PRO A 223 39.80 1.89 3.63
N PHE A 224 40.68 0.90 3.78
CA PHE A 224 41.15 0.38 5.07
C PHE A 224 42.02 1.39 5.82
N GLU A 225 42.99 2.02 5.15
CA GLU A 225 43.77 3.13 5.72
C GLU A 225 42.86 4.22 6.31
N ARG A 226 41.84 4.63 5.54
CA ARG A 226 40.88 5.66 5.94
C ARG A 226 40.00 5.22 7.12
N TYR A 227 39.67 3.94 7.18
CA TYR A 227 38.96 3.31 8.29
C TYR A 227 39.81 3.26 9.56
N VAL A 228 41.03 2.71 9.51
CA VAL A 228 41.98 2.66 10.65
C VAL A 228 42.24 4.05 11.22
N LYS A 229 42.48 5.05 10.37
CA LYS A 229 42.63 6.45 10.78
C LYS A 229 41.38 7.01 11.46
N SER A 230 40.18 6.61 11.03
CA SER A 230 38.94 6.98 11.70
C SER A 230 38.79 6.29 13.06
N CYS A 231 39.17 5.01 13.19
CA CYS A 231 39.11 4.26 14.44
C CYS A 231 40.03 4.85 15.51
N ILE A 232 41.29 5.15 15.18
CA ILE A 232 42.25 5.76 16.10
C ILE A 232 41.74 7.14 16.60
N ARG A 233 41.22 7.97 15.68
CA ARG A 233 40.78 9.33 15.99
C ARG A 233 39.44 9.40 16.73
N LYS A 234 38.46 8.57 16.35
CA LYS A 234 37.09 8.60 16.91
C LYS A 234 36.83 7.57 18.02
N ARG A 235 37.70 6.57 18.19
CA ARG A 235 37.49 5.40 19.06
C ARG A 235 36.17 4.67 18.79
N SER A 236 35.74 4.69 17.53
CA SER A 236 34.60 3.95 17.00
C SER A 236 35.10 2.98 15.95
N TYR A 237 34.70 1.71 16.07
CA TYR A 237 35.22 0.62 15.26
C TYR A 237 34.23 0.14 14.19
N ARG A 238 33.02 0.72 14.12
CA ARG A 238 31.93 0.31 13.19
C ARG A 238 32.41 0.18 11.74
N ILE A 239 32.27 -1.01 11.16
CA ILE A 239 32.70 -1.31 9.77
C ILE A 239 31.61 -0.89 8.78
N GLN A 240 31.85 0.22 8.09
CA GLN A 240 30.94 0.88 7.16
C GLN A 240 31.70 1.47 5.95
N LYS A 241 32.48 0.60 5.30
CA LYS A 241 33.26 0.90 4.10
C LYS A 241 33.10 -0.28 3.15
N LYS A 242 32.40 -0.05 2.03
CA LYS A 242 31.94 -1.11 1.12
C LYS A 242 33.01 -2.17 0.80
N PRO A 243 34.24 -1.82 0.35
CA PRO A 243 35.27 -2.84 0.11
C PRO A 243 35.65 -3.69 1.33
N LEU A 244 35.61 -3.14 2.55
CA LEU A 244 35.90 -3.88 3.78
C LEU A 244 34.69 -4.73 4.23
N ASN A 245 33.47 -4.22 4.06
CA ASN A 245 32.24 -4.97 4.33
C ASN A 245 32.10 -6.16 3.36
N ASP A 246 32.26 -5.93 2.06
CA ASP A 246 32.23 -6.96 1.03
C ASP A 246 33.33 -8.01 1.29
N TYR A 247 34.56 -7.58 1.61
CA TYR A 247 35.66 -8.48 1.95
C TYR A 247 35.36 -9.41 3.13
N ILE A 248 34.80 -8.91 4.25
CA ILE A 248 34.51 -9.78 5.40
C ILE A 248 33.34 -10.74 5.13
N VAL A 249 32.34 -10.34 4.33
CA VAL A 249 31.25 -11.21 3.88
C VAL A 249 31.82 -12.34 3.01
N LEU A 250 32.56 -12.00 1.95
CA LEU A 250 33.17 -12.98 1.06
C LEU A 250 34.14 -13.89 1.79
N ARG A 251 35.00 -13.35 2.67
CA ARG A 251 35.95 -14.19 3.42
C ARG A 251 35.24 -15.17 4.35
N ALA A 252 34.14 -14.77 4.99
CA ALA A 252 33.33 -15.70 5.77
C ALA A 252 32.67 -16.77 4.87
N LEU A 253 32.17 -16.40 3.69
CA LEU A 253 31.59 -17.35 2.73
C LEU A 253 32.62 -18.33 2.14
N GLU A 254 33.85 -17.90 1.86
CA GLU A 254 34.96 -18.79 1.48
C GLU A 254 35.20 -19.86 2.55
N ILE A 255 35.34 -19.47 3.82
CA ILE A 255 35.55 -20.40 4.94
C ILE A 255 34.34 -21.34 5.11
N LEU A 256 33.11 -20.85 4.93
CA LEU A 256 31.90 -21.67 4.98
C LEU A 256 31.74 -22.60 3.76
N SER A 257 32.38 -22.29 2.63
CA SER A 257 32.37 -23.15 1.44
C SER A 257 33.31 -24.37 1.56
N GLU A 258 34.20 -24.36 2.56
CA GLU A 258 35.03 -25.52 2.90
C GLU A 258 34.17 -26.74 3.28
N LYS A 259 34.73 -27.95 3.14
CA LYS A 259 33.94 -29.18 3.24
C LYS A 259 33.29 -29.34 4.63
N PRO A 260 31.98 -29.65 4.70
CA PRO A 260 31.29 -29.85 5.96
C PRO A 260 31.85 -31.06 6.74
N PRO A 261 31.66 -31.09 8.08
CA PRO A 261 32.33 -32.06 8.96
C PRO A 261 31.93 -33.52 8.72
N HIS A 262 30.75 -33.76 8.15
CA HIS A 262 30.27 -35.09 7.75
C HIS A 262 29.72 -35.05 6.32
N SER A 263 29.65 -36.21 5.64
CA SER A 263 29.16 -36.30 4.25
C SER A 263 27.70 -35.87 4.07
N ASP A 264 26.93 -35.91 5.15
CA ASP A 264 25.47 -35.78 5.13
C ASP A 264 25.02 -34.43 5.75
N SER A 265 25.95 -33.63 6.28
CA SER A 265 25.70 -32.31 6.85
C SER A 265 25.90 -31.19 5.81
N LEU A 266 25.08 -30.15 5.87
CA LEU A 266 25.30 -28.90 5.13
C LEU A 266 26.44 -28.08 5.78
N ALA A 267 26.97 -27.10 5.04
CA ALA A 267 27.74 -26.01 5.66
C ALA A 267 26.83 -25.20 6.61
N LYS A 268 27.41 -24.59 7.66
CA LYS A 268 26.66 -23.73 8.57
C LYS A 268 26.06 -22.55 7.79
N PRO A 269 24.75 -22.23 7.94
CA PRO A 269 24.12 -21.18 7.15
C PRO A 269 24.67 -19.78 7.43
N MET A 270 24.66 -18.93 6.41
CA MET A 270 24.86 -17.48 6.55
C MET A 270 23.51 -16.76 6.35
N GLN A 271 23.09 -16.03 7.39
CA GLN A 271 21.88 -15.23 7.39
C GLN A 271 22.17 -13.79 6.95
N PHE A 272 21.30 -13.23 6.11
CA PHE A 272 21.37 -11.85 5.64
C PHE A 272 20.13 -11.11 6.12
N HIS A 273 20.31 -10.03 6.89
CA HIS A 273 19.22 -9.07 7.11
C HIS A 273 18.89 -8.37 5.78
N ALA A 274 17.61 -8.24 5.45
CA ALA A 274 17.12 -7.61 4.22
C ALA A 274 15.78 -6.90 4.47
N GLY A 275 15.52 -5.81 3.74
CA GLY A 275 14.24 -5.10 3.80
C GLY A 275 14.07 -4.17 5.01
N LEU A 276 13.24 -4.59 5.97
CA LEU A 276 12.74 -3.79 7.10
C LEU A 276 13.89 -3.47 8.06
N GLY A 277 13.85 -2.33 8.74
CA GLY A 277 14.89 -1.95 9.69
C GLY A 277 14.81 -0.48 10.11
N ASP A 278 15.76 -0.05 10.94
CA ASP A 278 15.84 1.34 11.41
C ASP A 278 16.31 2.33 10.32
N ASN A 279 16.46 3.60 10.69
CA ASN A 279 16.83 4.65 9.75
C ASN A 279 18.34 4.72 9.38
N ASP A 280 19.15 3.76 9.83
CA ASP A 280 20.50 3.49 9.29
C ASP A 280 20.44 2.59 8.05
N VAL A 281 19.32 1.87 7.81
CA VAL A 281 19.09 1.12 6.57
C VAL A 281 18.82 2.05 5.40
N LYS A 282 19.56 1.85 4.31
CA LYS A 282 19.21 2.41 3.00
C LYS A 282 18.25 1.46 2.28
N LEU A 283 16.94 1.71 2.40
CA LEU A 283 15.89 0.81 1.88
C LEU A 283 16.10 0.34 0.43
N LEU A 284 16.58 1.19 -0.49
CA LEU A 284 16.84 0.80 -1.89
C LEU A 284 17.99 -0.22 -2.02
N GLU A 285 19.02 -0.10 -1.19
CA GLU A 285 20.16 -1.02 -1.16
C GLU A 285 19.85 -2.29 -0.32
N ALA A 286 18.68 -2.35 0.32
CA ALA A 286 18.20 -3.48 1.13
C ALA A 286 17.39 -4.52 0.33
N ASN A 287 17.30 -4.38 -1.00
CA ASN A 287 16.59 -5.34 -1.85
C ASN A 287 17.41 -6.65 -2.01
N PRO A 288 16.86 -7.83 -1.67
CA PRO A 288 17.57 -9.11 -1.76
C PRO A 288 17.92 -9.52 -3.19
N ALA A 289 17.30 -8.95 -4.23
CA ALA A 289 17.66 -9.21 -5.63
C ALA A 289 19.15 -8.95 -5.92
N TYR A 290 19.78 -8.01 -5.20
CA TYR A 290 21.22 -7.76 -5.28
C TYR A 290 22.09 -8.96 -4.88
N LEU A 291 21.59 -9.83 -3.99
CA LEU A 291 22.30 -11.04 -3.58
C LEU A 291 22.43 -12.09 -4.69
N GLN A 292 21.76 -11.93 -5.83
CA GLN A 292 21.75 -12.95 -6.88
C GLN A 292 23.17 -13.36 -7.32
N GLN A 293 24.08 -12.41 -7.57
CA GLN A 293 25.44 -12.74 -8.01
C GLN A 293 26.24 -13.45 -6.91
N LEU A 294 26.01 -13.07 -5.64
CA LEU A 294 26.64 -13.71 -4.49
C LEU A 294 26.14 -15.15 -4.27
N ILE A 295 24.84 -15.38 -4.47
CA ILE A 295 24.21 -16.71 -4.46
C ILE A 295 24.79 -17.60 -5.57
N GLU A 296 25.00 -17.05 -6.76
CA GLU A 296 25.61 -17.75 -7.90
C GLU A 296 27.11 -18.07 -7.65
N ALA A 297 27.83 -17.22 -6.91
CA ALA A 297 29.22 -17.43 -6.52
C ALA A 297 29.41 -18.48 -5.40
N TYR A 298 28.50 -18.55 -4.42
CA TYR A 298 28.59 -19.45 -3.25
C TYR A 298 27.47 -20.50 -3.18
N PRO A 299 27.26 -21.34 -4.21
CA PRO A 299 26.10 -22.23 -4.31
C PRO A 299 26.11 -23.42 -3.33
N SER A 300 27.20 -23.63 -2.59
CA SER A 300 27.34 -24.68 -1.56
C SER A 300 26.98 -24.20 -0.15
N VAL A 301 26.96 -22.90 0.10
CA VAL A 301 26.66 -22.31 1.42
C VAL A 301 25.16 -22.05 1.51
N PRO A 302 24.45 -22.53 2.56
CA PRO A 302 23.06 -22.14 2.76
C PRO A 302 22.95 -20.67 3.11
N LEU A 303 22.17 -19.94 2.31
CA LEU A 303 21.92 -18.50 2.47
C LEU A 303 20.48 -18.31 2.95
N VAL A 304 20.30 -17.58 4.05
CA VAL A 304 18.97 -17.30 4.61
C VAL A 304 18.69 -15.80 4.48
N ILE A 305 17.67 -15.46 3.71
CA ILE A 305 17.18 -14.08 3.62
C ILE A 305 16.18 -13.90 4.77
N LEU A 306 16.48 -13.00 5.69
CA LEU A 306 15.67 -12.77 6.89
C LEU A 306 14.54 -11.75 6.67
N HIS A 307 13.62 -11.69 7.63
CA HIS A 307 12.69 -10.58 7.85
C HIS A 307 11.60 -10.46 6.78
N ALA A 308 11.29 -11.60 6.17
CA ALA A 308 10.55 -11.72 4.91
C ALA A 308 11.09 -10.82 3.78
N ALA A 309 12.31 -10.29 3.91
CA ALA A 309 12.86 -9.17 3.15
C ALA A 309 11.93 -7.96 2.98
N TYR A 310 10.94 -7.74 3.85
CA TYR A 310 9.84 -6.79 3.61
C TYR A 310 10.36 -5.36 3.33
N PRO A 311 9.95 -4.67 2.25
CA PRO A 311 8.81 -4.94 1.37
C PRO A 311 9.11 -5.84 0.15
N TYR A 312 10.32 -6.38 0.03
CA TYR A 312 10.83 -7.15 -1.12
C TYR A 312 10.61 -8.67 -1.01
N THR A 313 9.50 -9.08 -0.38
CA THR A 313 9.20 -10.49 -0.10
C THR A 313 9.05 -11.34 -1.36
N LYS A 314 8.61 -10.73 -2.47
CA LYS A 314 8.48 -11.43 -3.76
C LYS A 314 9.83 -11.74 -4.38
N GLU A 315 10.77 -10.81 -4.31
CA GLU A 315 12.14 -10.98 -4.77
C GLU A 315 12.85 -12.07 -3.96
N ALA A 316 12.73 -12.04 -2.63
CA ALA A 316 13.27 -13.09 -1.77
C ALA A 316 12.62 -14.46 -2.04
N GLY A 317 11.29 -14.49 -2.22
CA GLY A 317 10.54 -15.69 -2.54
C GLY A 317 10.93 -16.29 -3.89
N TYR A 318 11.22 -15.46 -4.89
CA TYR A 318 11.76 -15.89 -6.18
C TYR A 318 13.16 -16.52 -6.03
N LEU A 319 14.07 -15.88 -5.29
CA LEU A 319 15.42 -16.41 -5.05
C LEU A 319 15.37 -17.77 -4.33
N ALA A 320 14.54 -17.90 -3.29
CA ALA A 320 14.32 -19.17 -2.59
C ALA A 320 13.68 -20.24 -3.49
N ALA A 321 12.86 -19.86 -4.48
CA ALA A 321 12.30 -20.79 -5.46
C ALA A 321 13.38 -21.36 -6.39
N VAL A 322 14.23 -20.50 -6.98
CA VAL A 322 15.11 -20.90 -8.08
C VAL A 322 16.50 -21.38 -7.63
N TYR A 323 17.01 -20.94 -6.48
CA TYR A 323 18.34 -21.32 -5.99
C TYR A 323 18.29 -22.42 -4.93
N ARG A 324 19.08 -23.49 -5.12
CA ARG A 324 19.02 -24.72 -4.32
C ARG A 324 19.14 -24.47 -2.81
N HIS A 325 20.11 -23.67 -2.40
CA HIS A 325 20.48 -23.44 -1.01
C HIS A 325 20.11 -22.04 -0.50
N VAL A 326 19.13 -21.37 -1.12
CA VAL A 326 18.54 -20.13 -0.60
C VAL A 326 17.24 -20.43 0.13
N TYR A 327 17.10 -19.87 1.32
CA TYR A 327 15.97 -19.98 2.23
C TYR A 327 15.41 -18.60 2.52
N LEU A 328 14.12 -18.53 2.85
CA LEU A 328 13.43 -17.30 3.22
C LEU A 328 12.83 -17.48 4.61
N ASP A 329 13.29 -16.70 5.57
CA ASP A 329 12.61 -16.52 6.83
C ASP A 329 11.45 -15.51 6.68
N VAL A 330 10.42 -15.65 7.51
CA VAL A 330 9.23 -14.79 7.52
C VAL A 330 9.08 -13.94 8.80
N GLY A 331 10.13 -13.83 9.62
CA GLY A 331 10.15 -13.09 10.88
C GLY A 331 10.17 -11.55 10.74
N GLU A 332 10.43 -10.87 11.87
CA GLU A 332 10.38 -9.41 12.11
C GLU A 332 9.00 -8.75 11.85
N VAL A 333 8.34 -9.03 10.74
CA VAL A 333 7.01 -8.49 10.38
C VAL A 333 5.92 -8.83 11.42
N PHE A 334 6.17 -9.80 12.29
CA PHE A 334 5.41 -10.12 13.49
C PHE A 334 6.16 -9.58 14.72
N PRO A 335 5.74 -8.48 15.37
CA PRO A 335 4.51 -7.71 15.18
C PRO A 335 4.66 -6.43 14.33
N MET A 336 5.81 -6.18 13.68
CA MET A 336 6.17 -4.86 13.11
C MET A 336 5.24 -4.32 12.00
N VAL A 337 4.44 -5.17 11.32
CA VAL A 337 3.47 -4.71 10.29
C VAL A 337 2.02 -5.05 10.66
N SER A 338 1.05 -4.41 10.00
CA SER A 338 -0.37 -4.65 10.28
C SER A 338 -0.78 -6.10 9.98
N ARG A 339 -1.91 -6.58 10.54
CA ARG A 339 -2.42 -7.95 10.25
C ARG A 339 -2.56 -8.20 8.75
N ASP A 340 -3.07 -7.24 8.00
CA ASP A 340 -3.21 -7.36 6.54
C ASP A 340 -1.86 -7.36 5.84
N GLY A 341 -0.87 -6.62 6.36
CA GLY A 341 0.52 -6.69 5.92
C GLY A 341 1.13 -8.08 6.15
N GLN A 342 0.93 -8.68 7.33
CA GLN A 342 1.40 -10.03 7.66
C GLN A 342 0.73 -11.09 6.77
N LEU A 343 -0.59 -11.01 6.58
CA LEU A 343 -1.33 -11.85 5.64
C LEU A 343 -0.78 -11.70 4.21
N ALA A 344 -0.51 -10.47 3.77
CA ALA A 344 0.04 -10.20 2.45
C ALA A 344 1.48 -10.73 2.31
N VAL A 345 2.33 -10.60 3.32
CA VAL A 345 3.71 -11.12 3.34
C VAL A 345 3.72 -12.64 3.23
N LEU A 346 2.95 -13.36 4.04
CA LEU A 346 2.89 -14.82 3.96
C LEU A 346 2.33 -15.31 2.61
N ARG A 347 1.30 -14.65 2.08
CA ARG A 347 0.79 -14.94 0.72
C ARG A 347 1.81 -14.60 -0.38
N GLN A 348 2.66 -13.58 -0.21
CA GLN A 348 3.73 -13.23 -1.16
C GLN A 348 4.88 -14.23 -1.12
N ALA A 349 5.31 -14.68 0.06
CA ALA A 349 6.31 -15.73 0.20
C ALA A 349 5.82 -17.03 -0.49
N LEU A 350 4.59 -17.46 -0.17
CA LEU A 350 3.97 -18.68 -0.72
C LEU A 350 3.61 -18.61 -2.21
N GLN A 351 3.73 -17.46 -2.90
CA GLN A 351 3.54 -17.40 -4.36
C GLN A 351 4.59 -18.20 -5.14
N LEU A 352 5.82 -18.28 -4.61
CA LEU A 352 6.96 -18.93 -5.28
C LEU A 352 7.81 -19.78 -4.35
N ALA A 353 8.02 -19.36 -3.09
CA ALA A 353 8.92 -20.05 -2.19
C ALA A 353 8.35 -21.44 -1.79
N PRO A 354 9.11 -22.53 -1.98
CA PRO A 354 8.70 -23.84 -1.48
C PRO A 354 8.55 -23.82 0.04
N GLY A 355 7.46 -24.40 0.57
CA GLY A 355 7.24 -24.49 2.02
C GLY A 355 8.37 -25.18 2.79
N SER A 356 9.17 -26.02 2.13
CA SER A 356 10.38 -26.67 2.68
C SER A 356 11.62 -25.75 2.76
N LYS A 357 11.48 -24.48 2.37
CA LYS A 357 12.52 -23.44 2.41
C LYS A 357 12.07 -22.18 3.16
N LEU A 358 10.84 -22.19 3.68
CA LEU A 358 10.36 -21.16 4.58
C LEU A 358 10.79 -21.48 6.01
N LEU A 359 11.29 -20.48 6.72
CA LEU A 359 11.67 -20.59 8.12
C LEU A 359 10.81 -19.62 8.95
N TYR A 360 10.54 -19.99 10.19
CA TYR A 360 10.04 -19.05 11.18
C TYR A 360 11.19 -18.42 11.98
N SER A 361 11.08 -17.12 12.25
CA SER A 361 11.77 -16.46 13.34
C SER A 361 10.88 -15.40 13.99
N SER A 362 11.21 -14.99 15.21
CA SER A 362 10.58 -13.83 15.84
C SER A 362 11.30 -12.52 15.50
N ASP A 363 12.61 -12.57 15.26
CA ASP A 363 13.53 -11.42 15.40
C ASP A 363 13.45 -10.73 16.78
N GLY A 364 12.90 -11.44 17.77
CA GLY A 364 12.64 -10.95 19.11
C GLY A 364 13.92 -10.50 19.80
N HIS A 365 13.86 -9.36 20.47
CA HIS A 365 15.03 -8.69 21.01
C HIS A 365 14.66 -7.74 22.16
N TRP A 366 15.62 -7.45 23.05
CA TRP A 366 15.51 -6.63 24.27
C TRP A 366 14.52 -7.13 25.33
N PHE A 367 13.28 -7.42 24.96
CA PHE A 367 12.15 -7.66 25.84
C PHE A 367 11.44 -8.97 25.45
N PRO A 368 11.12 -9.88 26.40
CA PRO A 368 10.49 -11.17 26.10
C PRO A 368 9.12 -11.02 25.41
N GLU A 369 8.45 -9.88 25.60
CA GLU A 369 7.16 -9.56 24.98
C GLU A 369 7.23 -9.44 23.45
N SER A 370 8.41 -9.16 22.87
CA SER A 370 8.61 -9.17 21.41
C SER A 370 8.37 -10.58 20.84
N PHE A 371 8.99 -11.60 21.45
CA PHE A 371 8.78 -13.02 21.15
C PHE A 371 7.32 -13.42 21.30
N TYR A 372 6.69 -13.07 22.43
CA TYR A 372 5.27 -13.37 22.68
C TYR A 372 4.36 -12.87 21.55
N LEU A 373 4.53 -11.60 21.17
CA LEU A 373 3.75 -10.98 20.11
C LEU A 373 4.06 -11.61 18.74
N ALA A 374 5.32 -11.92 18.45
CA ALA A 374 5.72 -12.58 17.22
C ALA A 374 5.09 -13.98 17.08
N HIS A 375 5.19 -14.82 18.13
CA HIS A 375 4.62 -16.16 18.15
C HIS A 375 3.09 -16.13 18.01
N LEU A 376 2.42 -15.27 18.80
CA LEU A 376 0.97 -15.14 18.79
C LEU A 376 0.46 -14.68 17.42
N GLN A 377 1.02 -13.59 16.88
CA GLN A 377 0.55 -13.01 15.63
C GLN A 377 0.89 -13.90 14.42
N PHE A 378 2.04 -14.58 14.42
CA PHE A 378 2.35 -15.57 13.38
C PHE A 378 1.34 -16.71 13.38
N ARG A 379 1.08 -17.36 14.52
CA ARG A 379 0.15 -18.50 14.59
C ARG A 379 -1.27 -18.11 14.15
N GLU A 380 -1.77 -16.94 14.57
CA GLU A 380 -3.07 -16.38 14.14
C GLU A 380 -3.16 -16.27 12.61
N VAL A 381 -2.17 -15.63 11.98
CA VAL A 381 -2.17 -15.30 10.54
C VAL A 381 -1.83 -16.52 9.69
N TRP A 382 -0.90 -17.36 10.12
CA TRP A 382 -0.51 -18.60 9.44
C TRP A 382 -1.68 -19.59 9.33
N LEU A 383 -2.44 -19.77 10.43
CA LEU A 383 -3.63 -20.62 10.42
C LEU A 383 -4.72 -20.06 9.49
N GLU A 384 -4.87 -18.74 9.41
CA GLU A 384 -5.82 -18.09 8.50
C GLU A 384 -5.46 -18.37 7.03
N VAL A 385 -4.20 -18.14 6.63
CA VAL A 385 -3.71 -18.38 5.27
C VAL A 385 -3.83 -19.85 4.87
N LEU A 386 -3.43 -20.79 5.74
CA LEU A 386 -3.56 -22.22 5.43
C LEU A 386 -5.01 -22.68 5.39
N THR A 387 -5.89 -22.16 6.25
CA THR A 387 -7.32 -22.49 6.21
C THR A 387 -7.95 -22.00 4.90
N GLU A 388 -7.58 -20.80 4.44
CA GLU A 388 -8.02 -20.25 3.15
C GLU A 388 -7.59 -21.15 1.97
N TYR A 389 -6.32 -21.54 1.88
CA TYR A 389 -5.82 -22.40 0.81
C TYR A 389 -6.41 -23.82 0.86
N VAL A 390 -6.73 -24.35 2.04
CA VAL A 390 -7.48 -25.62 2.16
C VAL A 390 -8.92 -25.47 1.69
N GLN A 391 -9.60 -24.36 2.01
CA GLN A 391 -10.97 -24.10 1.59
C GLN A 391 -11.09 -23.88 0.08
N LYS A 392 -10.09 -23.24 -0.54
CA LYS A 392 -9.98 -23.08 -2.00
C LYS A 392 -9.64 -24.38 -2.73
N GLY A 393 -9.08 -25.36 -2.03
CA GLY A 393 -8.64 -26.63 -2.59
C GLY A 393 -7.24 -26.61 -3.21
N ASP A 394 -6.47 -25.54 -2.96
CA ASP A 394 -5.08 -25.39 -3.43
C ASP A 394 -4.15 -26.39 -2.71
N ILE A 395 -4.42 -26.67 -1.43
CA ILE A 395 -3.74 -27.69 -0.62
C ILE A 395 -4.73 -28.53 0.17
N THR A 396 -4.35 -29.76 0.51
CA THR A 396 -5.11 -30.60 1.46
C THR A 396 -4.77 -30.25 2.90
N VAL A 397 -5.67 -30.60 3.85
CA VAL A 397 -5.39 -30.50 5.30
C VAL A 397 -4.07 -31.20 5.67
N PHE A 398 -3.78 -32.35 5.06
CA PHE A 398 -2.54 -33.09 5.30
C PHE A 398 -1.30 -32.28 4.91
N GLN A 399 -1.34 -31.61 3.75
CA GLN A 399 -0.26 -30.73 3.31
C GLN A 399 -0.14 -29.47 4.18
N ALA A 400 -1.26 -28.89 4.63
CA ALA A 400 -1.26 -27.74 5.54
C ALA A 400 -0.66 -28.09 6.92
N VAL A 401 -0.98 -29.27 7.46
CA VAL A 401 -0.39 -29.80 8.71
C VAL A 401 1.11 -30.05 8.53
N ALA A 402 1.53 -30.69 7.43
CA ALA A 402 2.94 -30.92 7.15
C ALA A 402 3.72 -29.60 7.04
N MET A 403 3.24 -28.66 6.21
CA MET A 403 3.87 -27.35 6.00
C MET A 403 3.98 -26.53 7.30
N THR A 404 3.01 -26.65 8.21
CA THR A 404 3.06 -26.03 9.53
C THR A 404 4.19 -26.60 10.40
N LYS A 405 4.37 -27.93 10.41
CA LYS A 405 5.48 -28.57 11.14
C LYS A 405 6.84 -28.23 10.50
N ASP A 406 6.85 -28.07 9.18
CA ASP A 406 8.06 -27.74 8.43
C ASP A 406 8.54 -26.32 8.72
N ILE A 407 7.69 -25.30 8.60
CA ILE A 407 8.06 -23.90 8.85
C ILE A 407 8.38 -23.62 10.34
N LEU A 408 7.63 -24.24 11.27
CA LEU A 408 7.86 -24.04 12.70
C LEU A 408 9.04 -24.84 13.26
N PHE A 409 9.44 -25.95 12.64
CA PHE A 409 10.42 -26.87 13.23
C PHE A 409 11.33 -27.55 12.21
N ASN A 410 10.79 -28.36 11.29
CA ASN A 410 11.61 -29.33 10.55
C ASN A 410 12.62 -28.67 9.62
N ASN A 411 12.27 -27.56 8.97
CA ASN A 411 13.15 -26.85 8.06
C ASN A 411 14.37 -26.30 8.80
N ALA A 412 14.16 -25.61 9.93
CA ALA A 412 15.25 -25.10 10.78
C ALA A 412 16.07 -26.24 11.40
N ASN A 413 15.41 -27.26 11.95
CA ASN A 413 16.07 -28.45 12.52
C ASN A 413 17.04 -29.14 11.54
N THR A 414 16.65 -29.19 10.26
CA THR A 414 17.44 -29.77 9.17
C THR A 414 18.54 -28.83 8.70
N LEU A 415 18.21 -27.55 8.48
CA LEU A 415 19.13 -26.54 7.93
C LEU A 415 20.31 -26.25 8.86
N TYR A 416 20.06 -26.22 10.18
CA TYR A 416 21.06 -25.91 11.21
C TYR A 416 21.64 -27.16 11.91
N ASP A 417 21.35 -28.37 11.39
CA ASP A 417 21.78 -29.68 11.95
C ASP A 417 21.58 -29.83 13.47
N LEU A 418 20.43 -29.37 13.97
CA LEU A 418 20.12 -29.33 15.41
C LEU A 418 19.77 -30.71 15.99
N ARG A 419 19.28 -31.62 15.12
CA ARG A 419 18.94 -33.02 15.43
C ARG A 419 17.94 -33.18 16.59
N HIS A 420 17.09 -32.18 16.79
CA HIS A 420 16.03 -32.19 17.79
C HIS A 420 14.85 -33.07 17.37
N GLN A 421 14.05 -33.51 18.35
CA GLN A 421 12.82 -34.27 18.15
C GLN A 421 11.65 -33.50 18.77
N ALA A 422 10.68 -33.12 17.95
CA ALA A 422 9.45 -32.49 18.43
C ALA A 422 8.60 -33.53 19.18
N ILE A 423 8.38 -33.31 20.48
CA ILE A 423 7.44 -34.10 21.28
C ILE A 423 6.09 -33.38 21.23
N PHE A 424 5.13 -33.94 20.50
CA PHE A 424 3.82 -33.32 20.32
C PHE A 424 2.69 -34.36 20.27
N ASP A 425 1.59 -34.11 20.99
CA ASP A 425 0.37 -34.94 20.98
C ASP A 425 -0.57 -34.41 19.87
N GLU A 426 -0.58 -35.09 18.73
CA GLU A 426 -1.46 -34.75 17.59
C GLU A 426 -2.94 -35.11 17.83
N THR A 427 -3.28 -35.74 18.95
CA THR A 427 -4.67 -36.07 19.26
C THR A 427 -5.45 -34.84 19.73
N VAL A 428 -6.41 -34.40 18.92
CA VAL A 428 -7.40 -33.41 19.33
C VAL A 428 -8.28 -34.05 20.41
N ARG A 429 -8.02 -33.70 21.67
CA ARG A 429 -8.91 -34.05 22.78
C ARG A 429 -10.18 -33.22 22.64
N GLU A 430 -11.31 -33.87 22.38
CA GLU A 430 -12.61 -33.20 22.52
C GLU A 430 -12.67 -32.56 23.91
N SER A 431 -12.81 -31.24 23.95
CA SER A 431 -12.93 -30.52 25.21
C SER A 431 -14.12 -31.08 25.98
N GLN A 432 -13.89 -31.49 27.23
CA GLN A 432 -14.96 -31.96 28.10
C GLN A 432 -16.04 -30.89 28.13
N LYS A 433 -17.24 -31.23 27.63
CA LYS A 433 -18.41 -30.36 27.68
C LYS A 433 -18.61 -29.92 29.13
N GLN A 434 -18.28 -28.66 29.43
CA GLN A 434 -18.53 -28.08 30.74
C GLN A 434 -20.00 -28.30 31.06
N LEU A 435 -20.28 -28.90 32.22
CA LEU A 435 -21.64 -29.06 32.68
C LEU A 435 -22.23 -27.68 32.97
N THR A 436 -22.95 -27.14 32.00
CA THR A 436 -23.84 -25.99 32.21
C THR A 436 -24.83 -26.36 33.31
N PHE A 437 -24.76 -25.63 34.43
CA PHE A 437 -25.65 -25.86 35.56
C PHE A 437 -27.11 -25.70 35.13
N ASN A 438 -27.92 -26.73 35.38
CA ASN A 438 -29.34 -26.74 35.04
C ASN A 438 -30.13 -25.82 35.98
N THR A 439 -30.53 -24.63 35.52
CA THR A 439 -31.71 -23.95 36.06
C THR A 439 -32.96 -24.51 35.36
N LYS A 440 -33.72 -25.36 36.07
CA LYS A 440 -34.94 -25.98 35.53
C LYS A 440 -36.12 -24.98 35.40
N PRO A 441 -37.18 -25.30 34.62
CA PRO A 441 -37.88 -24.29 33.83
C PRO A 441 -39.35 -24.07 34.23
N GLU A 442 -39.95 -23.00 33.71
CA GLU A 442 -41.40 -22.87 33.62
C GLU A 442 -41.91 -22.63 32.17
N ILE A 443 -42.72 -23.60 31.73
CA ILE A 443 -43.97 -23.44 30.96
C ILE A 443 -43.89 -22.92 29.49
N LYS A 444 -43.80 -23.92 28.57
CA LYS A 444 -44.61 -24.14 27.33
C LYS A 444 -45.25 -22.91 26.65
N SER A 445 -45.17 -22.72 25.32
CA SER A 445 -45.71 -23.59 24.25
C SER A 445 -45.67 -22.82 22.90
N PRO A 446 -46.16 -23.35 21.76
CA PRO A 446 -45.71 -24.52 20.99
C PRO A 446 -45.16 -24.12 19.59
N TYR A 447 -44.30 -24.94 18.98
CA TYR A 447 -44.37 -25.33 17.55
C TYR A 447 -43.23 -26.32 17.28
N SER A 448 -43.57 -27.50 16.77
CA SER A 448 -42.61 -28.57 16.45
C SER A 448 -42.46 -28.66 14.94
N SER A 449 -41.21 -28.72 14.45
CA SER A 449 -40.90 -28.99 13.05
C SER A 449 -40.41 -30.44 12.90
N PRO A 450 -40.81 -31.17 11.84
CA PRO A 450 -40.56 -32.61 11.74
C PRO A 450 -39.14 -32.95 11.28
N SER A 451 -38.62 -34.09 11.76
CA SER A 451 -37.39 -34.71 11.27
C SER A 451 -37.58 -35.34 9.89
N MET A 452 -36.62 -35.14 8.98
CA MET A 452 -36.53 -35.89 7.71
C MET A 452 -35.41 -36.94 7.73
N PRO A 453 -35.56 -38.09 7.04
CA PRO A 453 -34.66 -39.24 7.11
C PRO A 453 -33.47 -39.15 6.13
N PRO A 454 -32.41 -39.97 6.32
CA PRO A 454 -31.22 -39.97 5.46
C PRO A 454 -31.48 -40.60 4.08
N ILE A 455 -30.79 -40.10 3.06
CA ILE A 455 -30.86 -40.55 1.65
C ILE A 455 -29.64 -41.44 1.32
N PRO A 456 -29.77 -42.52 0.48
CA PRO A 456 -28.74 -43.54 0.30
C PRO A 456 -27.75 -43.21 -0.84
N PRO A 457 -26.62 -43.94 -0.93
CA PRO A 457 -25.61 -43.71 -1.98
C PRO A 457 -25.97 -44.41 -3.31
N ALA A 458 -25.67 -43.71 -4.40
CA ALA A 458 -25.53 -44.24 -5.76
C ALA A 458 -24.25 -43.66 -6.37
N GLY A 459 -23.55 -44.28 -7.31
CA GLY A 459 -23.76 -45.56 -7.99
C GLY A 459 -22.86 -45.57 -9.24
N ALA A 460 -22.11 -46.65 -9.46
CA ALA A 460 -21.00 -46.64 -10.43
C ALA A 460 -21.41 -46.93 -11.89
N THR A 461 -21.01 -46.05 -12.82
CA THR A 461 -20.81 -46.22 -14.29
C THR A 461 -20.33 -44.86 -14.82
N THR A 462 -19.42 -44.66 -15.80
CA THR A 462 -18.71 -45.55 -16.74
C THR A 462 -17.42 -44.84 -17.21
N GLN A 463 -16.42 -45.58 -17.73
CA GLN A 463 -15.19 -45.02 -18.32
C GLN A 463 -15.45 -44.31 -19.68
N PRO A 464 -14.54 -43.41 -20.13
CA PRO A 464 -14.76 -42.55 -21.29
C PRO A 464 -14.56 -43.27 -22.63
N ALA A 465 -15.34 -42.87 -23.63
CA ALA A 465 -15.20 -43.31 -25.02
C ALA A 465 -14.25 -42.41 -25.82
N THR A 466 -13.54 -43.04 -26.76
CA THR A 466 -12.47 -42.52 -27.60
C THR A 466 -12.80 -41.29 -28.46
N SER A 467 -11.78 -40.42 -28.57
CA SER A 467 -11.54 -39.39 -29.60
C SER A 467 -12.30 -39.47 -30.94
N GLY A 468 -12.94 -38.36 -31.30
CA GLY A 468 -13.33 -37.99 -32.67
C GLY A 468 -13.17 -36.46 -32.86
N PRO A 469 -12.90 -35.96 -34.09
CA PRO A 469 -12.55 -34.56 -34.31
C PRO A 469 -13.76 -33.62 -34.22
N ILE A 470 -13.61 -32.47 -33.55
CA ILE A 470 -14.66 -31.45 -33.44
C ILE A 470 -14.45 -30.34 -34.50
N ASP A 471 -15.57 -29.93 -35.09
CA ASP A 471 -15.72 -28.95 -36.17
C ASP A 471 -15.38 -27.50 -35.71
N PRO A 472 -14.53 -26.74 -36.42
CA PRO A 472 -14.02 -25.43 -35.97
C PRO A 472 -15.02 -24.26 -36.16
N ARG A 473 -16.30 -24.43 -35.77
CA ARG A 473 -17.34 -23.39 -35.87
C ARG A 473 -18.25 -23.26 -34.65
N SER A 474 -17.66 -23.14 -33.47
CA SER A 474 -18.30 -22.49 -32.31
C SER A 474 -17.22 -21.91 -31.39
N GLY A 475 -16.64 -20.79 -31.81
CA GLY A 475 -15.67 -20.05 -31.01
C GLY A 475 -16.37 -19.12 -30.04
N SER A 476 -16.20 -19.34 -28.73
CA SER A 476 -16.42 -18.29 -27.73
C SER A 476 -15.42 -17.15 -28.01
N PRO A 477 -15.84 -15.87 -28.10
CA PRO A 477 -14.97 -14.76 -28.50
C PRO A 477 -14.07 -14.24 -27.37
N PHE A 478 -13.84 -15.01 -26.31
CA PHE A 478 -12.99 -14.64 -25.18
C PHE A 478 -11.85 -15.65 -24.97
N ALA A 479 -10.67 -15.29 -25.46
CA ALA A 479 -9.42 -15.71 -24.86
C ALA A 479 -9.08 -14.71 -23.73
N PRO A 480 -8.58 -15.13 -22.56
CA PRO A 480 -8.05 -14.19 -21.58
C PRO A 480 -6.86 -13.46 -22.21
N PRO A 481 -6.67 -12.15 -21.96
CA PRO A 481 -5.47 -11.46 -22.40
C PRO A 481 -4.25 -12.15 -21.77
N SER A 482 -3.25 -12.46 -22.59
CA SER A 482 -1.97 -12.93 -22.09
C SER A 482 -1.30 -11.78 -21.35
N PHE A 483 -1.45 -11.74 -20.03
CA PHE A 483 -0.72 -10.80 -19.19
C PHE A 483 0.79 -11.06 -19.39
N PRO A 484 1.57 -10.11 -19.93
CA PRO A 484 3.00 -10.26 -19.95
C PRO A 484 3.52 -10.28 -18.50
N PRO A 485 4.62 -10.98 -18.20
CA PRO A 485 5.25 -10.89 -16.89
C PRO A 485 5.62 -9.42 -16.61
N PRO A 486 5.50 -8.95 -15.35
CA PRO A 486 5.80 -7.56 -15.03
C PRO A 486 7.23 -7.18 -15.44
N PRO A 487 7.45 -5.96 -15.98
CA PRO A 487 8.76 -5.55 -16.46
C PRO A 487 9.80 -5.58 -15.32
N LYS A 488 11.03 -5.96 -15.66
CA LYS A 488 12.15 -6.21 -14.72
C LYS A 488 12.73 -4.95 -14.06
N VAL A 489 12.16 -3.79 -14.34
CA VAL A 489 12.49 -2.48 -13.79
C VAL A 489 11.15 -1.80 -13.49
N ALA A 490 11.09 -0.98 -12.45
CA ALA A 490 9.88 -0.24 -12.06
C ALA A 490 9.52 0.87 -13.08
N GLN A 491 9.13 0.47 -14.28
CA GLN A 491 8.48 1.34 -15.25
C GLN A 491 7.03 1.52 -14.82
N VAL A 492 6.67 2.74 -14.44
CA VAL A 492 5.29 3.12 -14.06
C VAL A 492 4.31 2.88 -15.22
N TYR A 493 4.80 2.92 -16.45
CA TYR A 493 4.02 2.80 -17.68
C TYR A 493 4.57 1.73 -18.61
N ASP A 494 3.67 1.02 -19.30
CA ASP A 494 4.01 0.11 -20.39
C ASP A 494 4.39 0.90 -21.66
N ASN A 495 5.69 1.01 -21.90
CA ASN A 495 6.25 1.70 -23.06
C ASN A 495 5.87 1.06 -24.41
N GLU A 496 5.59 -0.25 -24.45
CA GLU A 496 5.22 -0.93 -25.70
C GLU A 496 3.78 -0.59 -26.11
N VAL A 497 2.86 -0.49 -25.15
CA VAL A 497 1.47 -0.04 -25.38
C VAL A 497 1.45 1.38 -25.95
N PHE A 498 2.22 2.31 -25.36
CA PHE A 498 2.30 3.68 -25.87
C PHE A 498 2.95 3.76 -27.27
N ALA A 499 4.04 3.03 -27.49
CA ALA A 499 4.70 2.97 -28.79
C ALA A 499 3.79 2.37 -29.89
N GLY A 500 3.00 1.35 -29.55
CA GLY A 500 1.97 0.76 -30.42
C GLY A 500 0.91 1.79 -30.82
N PHE A 501 0.29 2.44 -29.84
CA PHE A 501 -0.71 3.49 -30.09
C PHE A 501 -0.16 4.62 -30.98
N MET A 502 1.04 5.11 -30.70
CA MET A 502 1.66 6.21 -31.45
C MET A 502 2.09 5.83 -32.87
N LYS A 503 2.42 4.56 -33.11
CA LYS A 503 2.72 4.03 -34.45
C LYS A 503 1.49 4.08 -35.36
N GLU A 504 0.32 3.75 -34.82
CA GLU A 504 -0.95 3.80 -35.54
C GLU A 504 -1.49 5.25 -35.64
N ASN A 505 -1.23 6.07 -34.63
CA ASN A 505 -1.84 7.40 -34.45
C ASN A 505 -0.84 8.55 -34.53
N ALA A 506 0.15 8.46 -35.43
CA ALA A 506 1.22 9.45 -35.63
C ALA A 506 0.79 10.90 -35.97
N ARG A 507 -0.52 11.16 -36.11
CA ARG A 507 -1.08 12.52 -36.25
C ARG A 507 -1.31 13.22 -34.91
N VAL A 508 -1.44 12.49 -33.80
CA VAL A 508 -1.70 13.03 -32.46
C VAL A 508 -0.59 14.01 -32.04
N ARG A 509 -0.98 15.18 -31.53
CA ARG A 509 -0.10 16.26 -31.04
C ARG A 509 -0.34 16.64 -29.60
N PHE A 510 -1.49 16.26 -29.04
CA PHE A 510 -1.85 16.54 -27.65
C PHE A 510 -2.57 15.35 -27.03
N VAL A 511 -2.47 15.20 -25.72
CA VAL A 511 -3.17 14.19 -24.93
C VAL A 511 -4.00 14.90 -23.87
N TYR A 512 -5.29 14.64 -23.85
CA TYR A 512 -6.19 14.96 -22.75
C TYR A 512 -6.00 13.91 -21.65
N VAL A 513 -5.35 14.33 -20.57
CA VAL A 513 -5.17 13.56 -19.34
C VAL A 513 -6.43 13.77 -18.50
N GLN A 514 -7.26 12.73 -18.37
CA GLN A 514 -8.62 12.84 -17.83
C GLN A 514 -8.80 12.04 -16.54
N TRP A 515 -9.55 12.62 -15.60
CA TRP A 515 -9.98 11.95 -14.36
C TRP A 515 -11.37 12.47 -13.98
N LEU A 516 -12.07 11.76 -13.10
CA LEU A 516 -13.37 12.22 -12.58
C LEU A 516 -13.22 12.80 -11.17
N ASP A 517 -13.91 13.92 -10.96
CA ASP A 517 -14.21 14.44 -9.63
C ASP A 517 -15.16 13.48 -8.89
N SER A 518 -15.18 13.52 -7.56
CA SER A 518 -16.13 12.75 -6.74
C SER A 518 -17.58 13.02 -7.17
N ARG A 519 -17.87 14.28 -7.50
CA ARG A 519 -19.20 14.76 -7.93
C ARG A 519 -19.61 14.35 -9.34
N GLY A 520 -18.73 13.73 -10.14
CA GLY A 520 -19.03 13.22 -11.49
C GLY A 520 -18.57 14.04 -12.71
N PRO A 521 -18.25 15.35 -12.66
CA PRO A 521 -17.62 16.04 -13.78
C PRO A 521 -16.28 15.43 -14.19
N ILE A 522 -15.99 15.50 -15.50
CA ILE A 522 -14.69 15.12 -16.05
C ILE A 522 -13.71 16.29 -15.93
N CYS A 523 -12.68 16.10 -15.12
CA CYS A 523 -11.52 16.99 -15.07
C CYS A 523 -10.55 16.58 -16.19
N THR A 524 -9.90 17.54 -16.83
CA THR A 524 -9.04 17.29 -17.99
C THR A 524 -7.86 18.26 -18.00
N ARG A 525 -6.64 17.74 -18.22
CA ARG A 525 -5.42 18.52 -18.43
C ARG A 525 -4.84 18.22 -19.80
N LEU A 526 -4.57 19.25 -20.58
CA LEU A 526 -4.02 19.12 -21.94
C LEU A 526 -2.49 19.07 -21.89
N VAL A 527 -1.89 17.99 -22.40
CA VAL A 527 -0.43 17.79 -22.42
C VAL A 527 0.06 17.67 -23.87
N PRO A 528 1.07 18.45 -24.32
CA PRO A 528 1.68 18.26 -25.63
C PRO A 528 2.32 16.87 -25.75
N ILE A 529 2.18 16.21 -26.91
CA ILE A 529 2.60 14.82 -27.08
C ILE A 529 4.09 14.58 -26.79
N LYS A 530 4.94 15.58 -27.02
CA LYS A 530 6.38 15.52 -26.67
C LYS A 530 6.60 15.40 -25.17
N GLU A 531 5.86 16.18 -24.38
CA GLU A 531 5.96 16.18 -22.92
C GLU A 531 5.34 14.91 -22.35
N PHE A 532 4.19 14.47 -22.90
CA PHE A 532 3.58 13.19 -22.53
C PHE A 532 4.52 12.01 -22.84
N THR A 533 5.21 12.03 -23.98
CA THR A 533 6.22 11.01 -24.35
C THR A 533 7.40 11.01 -23.38
N ARG A 534 7.91 12.19 -23.02
CA ARG A 534 8.98 12.34 -22.02
C ARG A 534 8.54 11.73 -20.68
N MET A 535 7.39 12.18 -20.18
CA MET A 535 6.80 11.73 -18.91
C MET A 535 6.59 10.20 -18.87
N VAL A 536 6.08 9.59 -19.95
CA VAL A 536 5.87 8.13 -20.04
C VAL A 536 7.20 7.36 -20.00
N HIS A 537 8.24 7.85 -20.68
CA HIS A 537 9.57 7.21 -20.67
C HIS A 537 10.33 7.41 -19.37
N ASP A 538 10.23 8.60 -18.75
CA ASP A 538 10.92 8.93 -17.50
C ASP A 538 10.20 8.34 -16.26
N GLY A 539 8.94 7.93 -16.39
CA GLY A 539 8.12 7.38 -15.30
C GLY A 539 7.43 8.45 -14.43
N ASP A 540 7.42 9.71 -14.89
CA ASP A 540 6.86 10.86 -14.18
C ASP A 540 5.33 10.77 -14.02
N ARG A 541 4.78 11.43 -13.00
CA ARG A 541 3.34 11.66 -12.81
C ARG A 541 3.02 13.14 -12.86
N ILE A 542 1.78 13.48 -13.19
CA ILE A 542 1.36 14.89 -13.29
C ILE A 542 0.79 15.33 -11.94
N SER A 543 1.50 16.23 -11.24
CA SER A 543 0.97 16.84 -10.00
C SER A 543 -0.16 17.83 -10.32
N VAL A 544 -1.20 17.78 -9.50
CA VAL A 544 -2.35 18.69 -9.49
C VAL A 544 -2.50 19.25 -8.08
N SER A 545 -2.49 20.57 -7.98
CA SER A 545 -2.60 21.28 -6.69
C SER A 545 -4.06 21.46 -6.28
N LEU A 546 -4.30 21.45 -4.97
CA LEU A 546 -5.63 21.35 -4.36
C LEU A 546 -6.67 22.38 -4.84
N GLY A 547 -6.23 23.57 -5.27
CA GLY A 547 -7.11 24.64 -5.77
C GLY A 547 -7.76 24.39 -7.13
N GLU A 548 -7.27 23.42 -7.91
CA GLU A 548 -7.93 22.96 -9.15
C GLU A 548 -8.98 21.86 -8.86
N THR A 549 -9.04 21.37 -7.62
CA THR A 549 -9.89 20.24 -7.18
C THR A 549 -10.61 20.55 -5.85
N GLU A 550 -11.08 21.79 -5.67
CA GLU A 550 -11.89 22.25 -4.53
C GLU A 550 -12.94 21.25 -3.96
N PRO A 551 -13.68 20.45 -4.76
CA PRO A 551 -14.69 19.53 -4.23
C PRO A 551 -14.22 18.21 -3.61
N MET A 552 -12.94 17.84 -3.68
CA MET A 552 -12.44 16.63 -2.98
C MET A 552 -12.21 16.83 -1.47
N ARG A 553 -12.94 17.75 -0.83
CA ARG A 553 -12.93 17.97 0.62
C ARG A 553 -13.84 16.99 1.36
N GLY A 554 -13.25 15.88 1.80
CA GLY A 554 -13.85 14.97 2.78
C GLY A 554 -12.76 14.19 3.51
N ALA A 555 -12.45 14.60 4.75
CA ALA A 555 -11.55 13.96 5.72
C ALA A 555 -10.18 13.45 5.21
N PHE A 556 -9.11 14.18 5.56
CA PHE A 556 -7.69 13.88 5.28
C PHE A 556 -7.28 13.96 3.79
N SER A 557 -6.61 15.06 3.42
CA SER A 557 -5.99 15.24 2.10
C SER A 557 -4.49 15.55 2.23
N PRO A 558 -3.59 14.84 1.53
CA PRO A 558 -2.25 15.35 1.26
C PRO A 558 -2.33 16.61 0.39
N GLN A 559 -1.29 17.45 0.41
CA GLN A 559 -1.34 18.79 -0.18
C GLN A 559 -1.31 18.80 -1.73
N GLU A 560 -0.98 17.67 -2.36
CA GLU A 560 -0.94 17.48 -3.81
C GLU A 560 -1.47 16.08 -4.21
N ILE A 561 -2.11 16.00 -5.38
CA ILE A 561 -2.57 14.74 -5.99
C ILE A 561 -1.76 14.49 -7.25
N TYR A 562 -1.32 13.24 -7.47
CA TYR A 562 -0.51 12.85 -8.63
C TYR A 562 -1.35 12.00 -9.59
N LEU A 563 -1.52 12.46 -10.83
CA LEU A 563 -2.22 11.72 -11.87
C LEU A 563 -1.27 10.75 -12.57
N GLU A 564 -1.70 9.49 -12.64
CA GLU A 564 -1.00 8.39 -13.31
C GLU A 564 -1.88 7.89 -14.47
N PRO A 565 -1.55 8.25 -15.74
CA PRO A 565 -2.31 7.82 -16.92
C PRO A 565 -2.28 6.30 -17.14
N ASP A 566 -3.45 5.70 -17.30
CA ASP A 566 -3.61 4.31 -17.70
C ASP A 566 -3.51 4.20 -19.22
N LEU A 567 -2.32 3.86 -19.72
CA LEU A 567 -2.07 3.75 -21.17
C LEU A 567 -2.99 2.74 -21.89
N ARG A 568 -3.62 1.80 -21.18
CA ARG A 568 -4.61 0.86 -21.75
C ARG A 568 -5.91 1.57 -22.16
N SER A 569 -6.16 2.77 -21.60
CA SER A 569 -7.30 3.62 -21.91
C SER A 569 -7.01 4.68 -23.00
N LEU A 570 -5.82 4.66 -23.61
CA LEU A 570 -5.49 5.58 -24.71
C LEU A 570 -6.43 5.38 -25.89
N SER A 571 -7.23 6.40 -26.16
CA SER A 571 -8.14 6.45 -27.31
C SER A 571 -7.94 7.76 -28.06
N ARG A 572 -8.32 7.79 -29.33
CA ARG A 572 -8.31 9.05 -30.10
C ARG A 572 -9.47 9.93 -29.64
N THR A 573 -9.40 11.22 -29.95
CA THR A 573 -10.60 12.05 -29.93
C THR A 573 -11.38 11.91 -31.24
N HIS A 574 -12.65 12.31 -31.21
CA HIS A 574 -13.55 12.23 -32.36
C HIS A 574 -13.09 13.15 -33.51
N ASN A 575 -13.47 12.83 -34.75
CA ASN A 575 -13.01 13.52 -35.95
C ASN A 575 -13.41 15.02 -36.10
N LYS A 576 -14.24 15.55 -35.19
CA LYS A 576 -14.63 16.97 -35.11
C LYS A 576 -13.91 17.73 -33.99
N ASP A 577 -12.99 17.11 -33.25
CA ASP A 577 -12.18 17.82 -32.27
C ASP A 577 -11.35 18.92 -32.96
N SER A 578 -11.30 20.08 -32.31
CA SER A 578 -10.47 21.23 -32.68
C SER A 578 -8.97 20.92 -32.73
N LEU A 579 -8.50 19.92 -31.98
CA LEU A 579 -7.11 19.52 -31.89
C LEU A 579 -6.89 18.10 -32.46
N PRO A 580 -5.73 17.81 -33.08
CA PRO A 580 -5.32 16.44 -33.36
C PRO A 580 -4.85 15.79 -32.06
N SER A 581 -5.81 15.22 -31.31
CA SER A 581 -5.64 14.82 -29.91
C SER A 581 -5.95 13.33 -29.66
N ALA A 582 -5.57 12.88 -28.47
CA ALA A 582 -5.96 11.61 -27.86
C ALA A 582 -6.46 11.89 -26.43
N SER A 583 -7.20 10.96 -25.83
CA SER A 583 -7.63 10.98 -24.43
C SER A 583 -7.08 9.77 -23.68
N VAL A 584 -6.79 9.93 -22.39
CA VAL A 584 -6.35 8.87 -21.48
C VAL A 584 -6.97 9.08 -20.10
N PHE A 585 -7.55 8.03 -19.53
CA PHE A 585 -8.04 8.05 -18.15
C PHE A 585 -6.91 7.78 -17.15
N CYS A 586 -7.00 8.37 -15.97
CA CYS A 586 -5.93 8.36 -14.98
C CYS A 586 -6.41 7.79 -13.64
N TYR A 587 -5.46 7.22 -12.91
CA TYR A 587 -5.59 6.98 -11.47
C TYR A 587 -5.06 8.19 -10.70
N CYS A 588 -5.69 8.53 -9.58
CA CYS A 588 -5.15 9.49 -8.63
C CYS A 588 -4.29 8.74 -7.61
N ARG A 589 -3.05 9.20 -7.44
CA ARG A 589 -2.02 8.62 -6.57
C ARG A 589 -1.56 9.65 -5.53
N ALA A 590 -1.06 9.16 -4.41
CA ALA A 590 -0.26 9.95 -3.49
C ALA A 590 1.12 10.27 -4.11
N GLU A 591 1.86 11.22 -3.53
CA GLU A 591 3.24 11.55 -3.90
C GLU A 591 4.15 10.31 -3.96
N SER A 592 3.98 9.37 -3.02
CA SER A 592 4.68 8.08 -2.96
C SER A 592 4.26 7.05 -4.03
N GLY A 593 3.34 7.39 -4.94
CA GLY A 593 2.77 6.47 -5.95
C GLY A 593 1.70 5.51 -5.42
N LEU A 594 1.40 5.55 -4.11
CA LEU A 594 0.35 4.72 -3.50
C LEU A 594 -1.05 5.06 -4.05
N LEU A 595 -1.91 4.05 -4.08
CA LEU A 595 -3.32 4.17 -4.45
C LEU A 595 -4.05 5.12 -3.48
N LEU A 596 -4.79 6.10 -4.00
CA LEU A 596 -5.70 6.91 -3.17
C LEU A 596 -7.09 6.24 -3.10
N PRO A 597 -7.60 5.88 -1.90
CA PRO A 597 -8.92 5.26 -1.75
C PRO A 597 -10.10 6.16 -2.18
N SER A 598 -9.90 7.47 -2.23
CA SER A 598 -10.87 8.47 -2.72
C SER A 598 -10.93 8.59 -4.25
N CYS A 599 -10.01 7.96 -4.99
CA CYS A 599 -10.01 8.00 -6.44
C CYS A 599 -11.12 7.10 -7.03
N PRO A 600 -12.12 7.65 -7.75
CA PRO A 600 -13.27 6.85 -8.22
C PRO A 600 -12.87 5.63 -9.06
N ARG A 601 -11.91 5.81 -9.98
CA ARG A 601 -11.43 4.75 -10.87
C ARG A 601 -10.69 3.64 -10.11
N THR A 602 -9.91 4.00 -9.08
CA THR A 602 -9.26 3.05 -8.16
C THR A 602 -10.28 2.25 -7.35
N SER A 603 -11.27 2.92 -6.74
CA SER A 603 -12.28 2.25 -5.90
C SER A 603 -13.03 1.17 -6.69
N LEU A 604 -13.38 1.45 -7.95
CA LEU A 604 -14.01 0.46 -8.82
C LEU A 604 -13.08 -0.71 -9.15
N GLU A 605 -11.82 -0.45 -9.54
CA GLU A 605 -10.86 -1.51 -9.89
C GLU A 605 -10.55 -2.43 -8.71
N VAL A 606 -10.45 -1.89 -7.48
CA VAL A 606 -10.28 -2.68 -6.25
C VAL A 606 -11.46 -3.65 -6.04
N LEU A 607 -12.70 -3.20 -6.28
CA LEU A 607 -13.89 -4.05 -6.14
C LEU A 607 -14.04 -5.08 -7.28
N ILE A 608 -13.67 -4.73 -8.52
CA ILE A 608 -13.60 -5.70 -9.64
C ILE A 608 -12.59 -6.80 -9.30
N ASN A 609 -11.40 -6.42 -8.86
CA ASN A 609 -10.36 -7.36 -8.45
C ASN A 609 -10.82 -8.22 -7.26
N ASN A 610 -11.48 -7.63 -6.26
CA ASN A 610 -12.04 -8.38 -5.14
C ASN A 610 -13.02 -9.46 -5.62
N LEU A 611 -13.98 -9.12 -6.49
CA LEU A 611 -14.94 -10.09 -7.02
C LEU A 611 -14.23 -11.22 -7.80
N GLN A 612 -13.29 -10.85 -8.67
CA GLN A 612 -12.57 -11.81 -9.50
C GLN A 612 -11.68 -12.75 -8.68
N TYR A 613 -10.82 -12.23 -7.79
CA TYR A 613 -9.86 -13.05 -7.04
C TYR A 613 -10.46 -13.78 -5.84
N THR A 614 -11.56 -13.27 -5.26
CA THR A 614 -12.21 -13.89 -4.09
C THR A 614 -13.27 -14.91 -4.50
N TYR A 615 -14.08 -14.60 -5.53
CA TYR A 615 -15.24 -15.41 -5.94
C TYR A 615 -15.10 -16.07 -7.31
N SER A 616 -13.92 -15.97 -7.96
CA SER A 616 -13.67 -16.51 -9.31
C SER A 616 -14.72 -16.09 -10.35
N THR A 617 -15.30 -14.90 -10.17
CA THR A 617 -16.46 -14.40 -10.92
C THR A 617 -16.14 -13.04 -11.51
N THR A 618 -16.38 -12.88 -12.80
CA THR A 618 -16.30 -11.59 -13.49
C THR A 618 -17.71 -11.11 -13.85
N LEU A 619 -17.83 -9.84 -14.24
CA LEU A 619 -19.10 -9.30 -14.71
C LEU A 619 -18.93 -8.42 -15.95
N LEU A 620 -19.98 -8.35 -16.77
CA LEU A 620 -20.11 -7.42 -17.89
C LEU A 620 -21.22 -6.42 -17.59
N VAL A 621 -20.98 -5.15 -17.88
CA VAL A 621 -21.90 -4.02 -17.73
C VAL A 621 -22.16 -3.39 -19.09
N GLY A 622 -23.43 -3.33 -19.51
CA GLY A 622 -23.89 -2.46 -20.60
C GLY A 622 -24.71 -1.32 -20.01
N PHE A 623 -24.44 -0.09 -20.45
CA PHE A 623 -25.21 1.08 -20.05
C PHE A 623 -26.29 1.42 -21.08
N GLU A 624 -27.46 1.80 -20.59
CA GLU A 624 -28.54 2.40 -21.36
C GLU A 624 -28.68 3.84 -20.84
N ILE A 625 -28.34 4.85 -21.64
CA ILE A 625 -28.50 6.27 -21.26
C ILE A 625 -29.54 6.96 -22.11
N VAL A 626 -30.17 7.97 -21.51
CA VAL A 626 -31.25 8.74 -22.13
C VAL A 626 -30.79 10.18 -22.26
N VAL A 627 -30.74 10.69 -23.49
CA VAL A 627 -30.21 12.02 -23.84
C VAL A 627 -31.32 12.85 -24.47
N THR A 628 -31.56 14.04 -23.94
CA THR A 628 -32.46 15.03 -24.54
C THR A 628 -31.65 16.05 -25.33
N PHE A 629 -31.98 16.24 -26.60
CA PHE A 629 -31.35 17.24 -27.47
C PHE A 629 -32.25 18.47 -27.60
N LEU A 630 -31.68 19.61 -27.23
CA LEU A 630 -32.34 20.91 -27.15
C LEU A 630 -31.70 21.84 -28.20
N PRO A 631 -32.18 21.86 -29.46
CA PRO A 631 -31.75 22.84 -30.45
C PRO A 631 -32.04 24.28 -30.01
N ARG A 632 -31.19 25.22 -30.42
CA ARG A 632 -31.41 26.65 -30.21
C ARG A 632 -32.59 27.16 -31.06
N SER A 633 -33.55 27.81 -30.41
CA SER A 633 -34.67 28.48 -31.08
C SER A 633 -34.21 29.71 -31.85
N ASN A 634 -34.63 29.82 -33.12
CA ASN A 634 -34.34 30.97 -33.98
C ASN A 634 -35.35 32.12 -33.82
N SER A 635 -36.39 31.96 -33.00
CA SER A 635 -37.41 32.97 -32.72
C SER A 635 -37.43 33.32 -31.23
N PRO A 636 -36.78 34.42 -30.80
CA PRO A 636 -36.76 34.84 -29.41
C PRO A 636 -38.11 35.51 -29.07
N ASP A 637 -39.05 34.72 -28.56
CA ASP A 637 -40.28 35.28 -27.99
C ASP A 637 -39.94 35.97 -26.66
N ARG A 638 -40.25 37.27 -26.53
CA ARG A 638 -39.67 38.15 -25.49
C ARG A 638 -40.04 37.79 -24.04
N ASN A 639 -40.91 36.81 -23.85
CA ASN A 639 -41.36 36.31 -22.55
C ASN A 639 -40.84 34.89 -22.21
N GLN A 640 -39.99 34.27 -23.04
CA GLN A 640 -39.36 32.98 -22.74
C GLN A 640 -37.94 33.19 -22.17
N GLN A 641 -37.65 32.53 -21.04
CA GLN A 641 -36.38 32.70 -20.31
C GLN A 641 -35.24 31.77 -20.78
N ASP A 642 -35.53 30.73 -21.59
CA ASP A 642 -34.53 29.79 -22.12
C ASP A 642 -34.63 29.74 -23.66
N PRO A 643 -33.54 29.98 -24.42
CA PRO A 643 -33.53 29.93 -25.87
C PRO A 643 -33.43 28.50 -26.46
N TYR A 644 -33.36 27.44 -25.65
CA TYR A 644 -33.26 26.05 -26.11
C TYR A 644 -34.56 25.28 -25.89
N LEU A 645 -35.07 24.59 -26.92
CA LEU A 645 -36.34 23.85 -26.86
C LEU A 645 -36.17 22.39 -27.34
N PRO A 646 -36.93 21.41 -26.81
CA PRO A 646 -36.88 20.04 -27.29
C PRO A 646 -37.24 19.91 -28.78
N MET A 647 -36.52 19.05 -29.49
CA MET A 647 -36.66 18.87 -30.94
C MET A 647 -37.96 18.16 -31.32
N GLU A 648 -38.75 18.73 -32.24
CA GLU A 648 -39.91 18.05 -32.82
C GLU A 648 -39.50 16.72 -33.47
N SER A 649 -40.32 15.68 -33.28
CA SER A 649 -40.05 14.34 -33.80
C SER A 649 -40.11 14.32 -35.33
N THR A 650 -38.94 14.25 -35.96
CA THR A 650 -38.80 14.13 -37.42
C THR A 650 -38.84 12.68 -37.87
N SER A 651 -39.34 12.42 -39.08
CA SER A 651 -39.44 11.07 -39.66
C SER A 651 -38.10 10.52 -40.20
N SER A 652 -37.04 11.32 -40.18
CA SER A 652 -35.70 11.00 -40.66
C SER A 652 -34.67 11.45 -39.63
N LEU A 653 -33.67 10.62 -39.34
CA LEU A 653 -32.65 10.92 -38.35
C LEU A 653 -31.92 12.25 -38.65
N PRO A 654 -31.91 13.23 -37.73
CA PRO A 654 -31.14 14.46 -37.88
C PRO A 654 -29.64 14.22 -38.22
N PRO A 655 -29.03 15.06 -39.09
CA PRO A 655 -27.64 14.87 -39.52
C PRO A 655 -26.63 14.78 -38.37
N PHE A 656 -26.76 15.62 -37.33
CA PHE A 656 -25.85 15.62 -36.19
C PHE A 656 -25.91 14.33 -35.35
N LEU A 657 -27.07 13.64 -35.29
CA LEU A 657 -27.16 12.34 -34.64
C LEU A 657 -26.46 11.26 -35.47
N SER A 658 -26.50 11.37 -36.80
CA SER A 658 -25.72 10.50 -37.68
C SER A 658 -24.21 10.73 -37.47
N GLU A 659 -23.78 11.99 -37.32
CA GLU A 659 -22.38 12.33 -36.98
C GLU A 659 -21.96 11.78 -35.61
N ILE A 660 -22.84 11.84 -34.59
CA ILE A 660 -22.60 11.24 -33.27
C ILE A 660 -22.40 9.73 -33.37
N LEU A 661 -23.30 9.02 -34.05
CA LEU A 661 -23.22 7.55 -34.18
C LEU A 661 -21.95 7.13 -34.94
N LEU A 662 -21.61 7.82 -36.03
CA LEU A 662 -20.38 7.56 -36.78
C LEU A 662 -19.12 7.88 -35.97
N ALA A 663 -19.13 8.94 -35.16
CA ALA A 663 -18.00 9.28 -34.30
C ALA A 663 -17.78 8.27 -33.17
N LEU A 664 -18.85 7.67 -32.64
CA LEU A 664 -18.75 6.61 -31.63
C LEU A 664 -18.23 5.31 -32.26
N ASP A 665 -18.70 4.95 -33.46
CA ASP A 665 -18.19 3.81 -34.24
C ASP A 665 -16.70 3.97 -34.62
N GLU A 666 -16.28 5.16 -35.07
CA GLU A 666 -14.86 5.49 -35.34
C GLU A 666 -13.96 5.35 -34.09
N LEU A 667 -14.53 5.47 -32.88
CA LEU A 667 -13.84 5.27 -31.61
C LEU A 667 -13.97 3.84 -31.05
N SER A 668 -14.51 2.90 -31.84
CA SER A 668 -14.80 1.52 -31.43
C SER A 668 -15.79 1.40 -30.26
N ILE A 669 -16.67 2.39 -30.08
CA ILE A 669 -17.75 2.39 -29.10
C ILE A 669 -19.00 1.79 -29.75
N GLU A 670 -19.21 0.50 -29.56
CA GLU A 670 -20.35 -0.23 -30.15
C GLU A 670 -21.67 0.08 -29.43
N ILE A 671 -22.69 0.44 -30.23
CA ILE A 671 -24.06 0.72 -29.79
C ILE A 671 -24.95 -0.44 -30.25
N GLN A 672 -25.54 -1.18 -29.31
CA GLN A 672 -26.46 -2.29 -29.59
C GLN A 672 -27.81 -1.82 -30.11
N SER A 673 -28.33 -0.72 -29.56
CA SER A 673 -29.56 -0.11 -30.02
C SER A 673 -29.55 1.39 -29.82
N PHE A 674 -30.18 2.09 -30.76
CA PHE A 674 -30.40 3.53 -30.71
C PHE A 674 -31.81 3.81 -31.21
N HIS A 675 -32.60 4.54 -30.42
CA HIS A 675 -33.99 4.85 -30.74
C HIS A 675 -34.46 6.14 -30.07
N ALA A 676 -35.46 6.80 -30.66
CA ALA A 676 -36.15 7.93 -30.03
C ALA A 676 -37.17 7.43 -28.99
N THR A 677 -37.34 8.14 -27.88
CA THR A 677 -38.37 7.77 -26.89
C THR A 677 -39.76 8.12 -27.45
N GLY A 678 -40.71 7.20 -27.30
CA GLY A 678 -42.09 7.43 -27.78
C GLY A 678 -42.89 8.44 -26.95
N SER A 679 -42.34 8.87 -25.80
CA SER A 679 -43.05 9.66 -24.79
C SER A 679 -42.65 11.13 -24.71
N ARG A 680 -41.48 11.53 -25.26
CA ARG A 680 -41.01 12.94 -25.26
C ARG A 680 -40.30 13.33 -26.55
N GLN A 681 -40.63 14.52 -27.04
CA GLN A 681 -39.94 15.14 -28.17
C GLN A 681 -38.45 15.40 -27.85
N GLY A 682 -37.57 15.12 -28.81
CA GLY A 682 -36.12 15.38 -28.72
C GLY A 682 -35.31 14.43 -27.83
N GLN A 683 -35.91 13.38 -27.28
CA GLN A 683 -35.24 12.43 -26.37
C GLN A 683 -34.87 11.13 -27.11
N TYR A 684 -33.65 10.64 -26.91
CA TYR A 684 -33.11 9.42 -27.53
C TYR A 684 -32.38 8.53 -26.51
N VAL A 685 -32.47 7.22 -26.72
CA VAL A 685 -31.79 6.20 -25.93
C VAL A 685 -30.57 5.69 -26.68
N PHE A 686 -29.44 5.61 -25.97
CA PHE A 686 -28.20 4.96 -26.43
C PHE A 686 -27.96 3.73 -25.54
N GLN A 687 -28.00 2.54 -26.13
CA GLN A 687 -27.70 1.28 -25.45
C GLN A 687 -26.33 0.76 -25.91
N PHE A 688 -25.33 0.78 -25.03
CA PHE A 688 -23.97 0.34 -25.33
C PHE A 688 -23.78 -1.17 -25.14
N THR A 689 -22.83 -1.76 -25.86
CA THR A 689 -22.48 -3.17 -25.70
C THR A 689 -21.91 -3.46 -24.30
N PRO A 690 -22.33 -4.56 -23.62
CA PRO A 690 -21.77 -4.94 -22.34
C PRO A 690 -20.27 -5.25 -22.39
N GLN A 691 -19.51 -4.57 -21.52
CA GLN A 691 -18.05 -4.63 -21.42
C GLN A 691 -17.61 -4.91 -19.97
N PRO A 692 -16.34 -5.29 -19.71
CA PRO A 692 -15.79 -5.33 -18.36
C PRO A 692 -16.00 -3.98 -17.64
N PRO A 693 -16.21 -3.94 -16.30
CA PRO A 693 -16.93 -2.82 -15.69
C PRO A 693 -16.15 -1.50 -15.70
N LEU A 694 -14.82 -1.57 -15.60
CA LEU A 694 -13.94 -0.41 -15.74
C LEU A 694 -14.01 0.18 -17.15
N LEU A 695 -13.90 -0.67 -18.18
CA LEU A 695 -14.00 -0.27 -19.58
C LEU A 695 -15.41 0.25 -19.94
N ALA A 696 -16.46 -0.33 -19.36
CA ALA A 696 -17.83 0.15 -19.53
C ALA A 696 -18.02 1.57 -18.94
N ALA A 697 -17.41 1.86 -17.79
CA ALA A 697 -17.42 3.19 -17.18
C ALA A 697 -16.62 4.20 -18.02
N ASP A 698 -15.38 3.86 -18.41
CA ASP A 698 -14.53 4.65 -19.30
C ASP A 698 -15.28 4.99 -20.63
N THR A 699 -15.90 3.98 -21.25
CA THR A 699 -16.69 4.11 -22.49
C THR A 699 -17.91 5.00 -22.32
N LEU A 700 -18.64 4.90 -21.21
CA LEU A 700 -19.78 5.77 -20.91
C LEU A 700 -19.34 7.23 -20.76
N ILE A 701 -18.22 7.49 -20.08
CA ILE A 701 -17.67 8.84 -19.93
C ILE A 701 -17.28 9.43 -21.28
N GLN A 702 -16.53 8.67 -22.09
CA GLN A 702 -16.13 9.09 -23.43
C GLN A 702 -17.36 9.35 -24.33
N SER A 703 -18.40 8.51 -24.22
CA SER A 703 -19.65 8.68 -24.95
C SER A 703 -20.40 9.96 -24.57
N ARG A 704 -20.55 10.25 -23.26
CA ARG A 704 -21.16 11.50 -22.76
C ARG A 704 -20.45 12.73 -23.33
N GLN A 705 -19.11 12.68 -23.39
CA GLN A 705 -18.27 13.74 -23.94
C GLN A 705 -18.51 13.91 -25.46
N VAL A 706 -18.40 12.85 -26.26
CA VAL A 706 -18.57 12.89 -27.72
C VAL A 706 -19.96 13.37 -28.14
N ILE A 707 -21.01 12.84 -27.49
CA ILE A 707 -22.41 13.22 -27.73
C ILE A 707 -22.60 14.73 -27.50
N THR A 708 -22.05 15.25 -26.40
CA THR A 708 -22.17 16.67 -26.02
C THR A 708 -21.34 17.59 -26.93
N GLN A 709 -20.09 17.22 -27.23
CA GLN A 709 -19.20 18.00 -28.09
C GLN A 709 -19.75 18.12 -29.51
N ILE A 710 -20.21 17.02 -30.12
CA ILE A 710 -20.76 17.08 -31.48
C ILE A 710 -22.09 17.84 -31.51
N ALA A 711 -23.00 17.61 -30.55
CA ALA A 711 -24.25 18.39 -30.47
C ALA A 711 -23.99 19.92 -30.38
N ALA A 712 -22.99 20.33 -29.61
CA ALA A 712 -22.58 21.73 -29.50
C ALA A 712 -22.12 22.33 -30.85
N THR A 713 -21.42 21.57 -31.71
CA THR A 713 -21.05 22.04 -33.06
C THR A 713 -22.26 22.34 -33.95
N HIS A 714 -23.41 21.72 -33.67
CA HIS A 714 -24.70 21.95 -34.35
C HIS A 714 -25.64 22.88 -33.56
N SER A 715 -25.09 23.74 -32.67
CA SER A 715 -25.85 24.69 -31.83
C SER A 715 -26.98 24.04 -31.03
N THR A 716 -26.78 22.80 -30.60
CA THR A 716 -27.74 21.97 -29.87
C THR A 716 -27.17 21.62 -28.50
N ARG A 717 -27.89 21.96 -27.43
CA ARG A 717 -27.50 21.59 -26.05
C ARG A 717 -27.99 20.17 -25.75
N THR A 718 -27.15 19.38 -25.08
CA THR A 718 -27.56 18.08 -24.52
C THR A 718 -27.99 18.25 -23.07
N SER A 719 -29.01 17.49 -22.67
CA SER A 719 -29.36 17.29 -21.26
C SER A 719 -29.47 15.81 -20.96
N LEU A 720 -28.77 15.40 -19.91
CA LEU A 720 -28.81 14.05 -19.34
C LEU A 720 -29.78 13.98 -18.14
N GLN A 721 -30.45 15.08 -17.79
CA GLN A 721 -31.43 15.10 -16.70
C GLN A 721 -32.71 14.36 -17.09
N THR A 722 -33.20 13.54 -16.16
CA THR A 722 -34.47 12.80 -16.21
C THR A 722 -35.70 13.74 -16.22
N HIS A 723 -35.57 14.92 -15.62
CA HIS A 723 -36.63 15.93 -15.49
C HIS A 723 -36.32 17.20 -16.29
N ALA A 724 -37.16 17.52 -17.27
CA ALA A 724 -37.25 18.86 -17.84
C ALA A 724 -38.25 19.71 -17.03
N PRO A 725 -38.05 21.03 -16.87
CA PRO A 725 -38.92 21.90 -16.09
C PRO A 725 -40.23 22.22 -16.83
N SER A 726 -41.18 21.27 -16.86
CA SER A 726 -42.56 21.56 -17.23
C SER A 726 -43.57 20.78 -16.40
N SER A 727 -44.55 21.49 -15.88
CA SER A 727 -45.57 21.01 -14.93
C SER A 727 -46.74 20.30 -15.63
N GLN A 728 -46.48 19.20 -16.34
CA GLN A 728 -47.53 18.39 -16.95
C GLN A 728 -47.42 16.90 -16.64
N THR A 729 -48.52 16.35 -16.12
CA THR A 729 -48.68 14.96 -15.70
C THR A 729 -48.81 14.05 -16.92
N MET A 730 -47.72 13.40 -17.34
CA MET A 730 -47.62 12.62 -18.58
C MET A 730 -46.85 11.29 -18.35
N PRO A 731 -46.91 10.31 -19.28
CA PRO A 731 -46.71 8.89 -18.96
C PRO A 731 -45.25 8.47 -18.73
N ALA A 732 -45.06 7.17 -18.44
CA ALA A 732 -43.82 6.56 -17.95
C ALA A 732 -42.54 7.14 -18.58
N LEU A 733 -41.69 7.66 -17.70
CA LEU A 733 -40.38 8.20 -18.06
C LEU A 733 -39.44 7.06 -18.43
N GLU A 734 -38.81 7.13 -19.61
CA GLU A 734 -37.66 6.27 -19.88
C GLU A 734 -36.46 6.78 -19.07
N VAL A 735 -35.95 5.88 -18.22
CA VAL A 735 -34.84 6.13 -17.29
C VAL A 735 -33.61 5.36 -17.76
N ALA A 736 -32.43 5.86 -17.38
CA ALA A 736 -31.18 5.17 -17.64
C ALA A 736 -31.11 3.85 -16.87
N LYS A 737 -30.41 2.87 -17.43
CA LYS A 737 -30.33 1.52 -16.86
C LYS A 737 -28.92 0.95 -16.94
N MET A 738 -28.60 0.06 -16.02
CA MET A 738 -27.41 -0.78 -16.09
C MET A 738 -27.85 -2.23 -16.35
N HIS A 739 -27.37 -2.83 -17.44
CA HIS A 739 -27.50 -4.26 -17.71
C HIS A 739 -26.25 -4.97 -17.22
N ILE A 740 -26.39 -5.77 -16.17
CA ILE A 740 -25.26 -6.39 -15.48
C ILE A 740 -25.38 -7.91 -15.63
N SER A 741 -24.29 -8.58 -16.00
CA SER A 741 -24.25 -10.04 -16.06
C SER A 741 -23.02 -10.65 -15.42
N LEU A 742 -23.21 -11.73 -14.64
CA LEU A 742 -22.16 -12.44 -13.90
C LEU A 742 -21.72 -13.70 -14.66
N HIS A 743 -20.41 -13.95 -14.67
CA HIS A 743 -19.77 -15.08 -15.33
C HIS A 743 -18.72 -15.72 -14.41
N PRO A 744 -18.92 -16.97 -13.94
CA PRO A 744 -20.10 -17.81 -14.12
C PRO A 744 -21.34 -17.26 -13.38
N PRO A 745 -22.57 -17.63 -13.79
CA PRO A 745 -23.80 -17.12 -13.18
C PRO A 745 -24.16 -17.76 -11.83
N THR A 746 -23.26 -18.57 -11.26
CA THR A 746 -23.49 -19.42 -10.07
C THR A 746 -23.88 -18.66 -8.81
N TYR A 747 -23.54 -17.38 -8.73
CA TYR A 747 -23.75 -16.53 -7.56
C TYR A 747 -24.76 -15.40 -7.80
N ASP A 748 -25.49 -15.42 -8.94
CA ASP A 748 -26.35 -14.30 -9.36
C ASP A 748 -27.40 -13.91 -8.32
N SER A 749 -28.02 -14.91 -7.69
CA SER A 749 -29.09 -14.72 -6.71
C SER A 749 -28.54 -14.15 -5.39
N ASN A 750 -27.37 -14.60 -4.94
CA ASN A 750 -26.72 -14.05 -3.74
C ASN A 750 -26.23 -12.61 -3.99
N PHE A 751 -25.65 -12.35 -5.15
CA PHE A 751 -25.16 -11.02 -5.53
C PHE A 751 -26.32 -10.01 -5.64
N PHE A 752 -27.33 -10.31 -6.48
CA PHE A 752 -28.40 -9.37 -6.80
C PHE A 752 -29.53 -9.34 -5.77
N ALA A 753 -30.04 -10.50 -5.34
CA ALA A 753 -31.15 -10.55 -4.39
C ALA A 753 -30.66 -10.51 -2.92
N GLY A 754 -29.53 -11.14 -2.61
CA GLY A 754 -28.93 -11.09 -1.27
C GLY A 754 -28.20 -9.78 -0.95
N GLY A 755 -27.52 -9.20 -1.96
CA GLY A 755 -26.70 -7.99 -1.81
C GLY A 755 -27.38 -6.72 -2.32
N VAL A 756 -27.44 -6.56 -3.65
CA VAL A 756 -27.90 -5.32 -4.32
C VAL A 756 -29.31 -4.90 -3.85
N ALA A 757 -30.24 -5.85 -3.69
CA ALA A 757 -31.59 -5.56 -3.19
C ALA A 757 -31.64 -5.21 -1.68
N ALA A 758 -30.72 -5.72 -0.87
CA ALA A 758 -30.67 -5.45 0.58
C ALA A 758 -30.12 -4.06 0.89
N HIS A 759 -29.11 -3.61 0.12
CA HIS A 759 -28.48 -2.29 0.25
C HIS A 759 -29.07 -1.22 -0.70
N LEU A 760 -30.13 -1.55 -1.45
CA LEU A 760 -30.72 -0.69 -2.50
C LEU A 760 -30.93 0.79 -2.08
N PRO A 761 -31.49 1.11 -0.89
CA PRO A 761 -31.67 2.52 -0.49
C PRO A 761 -30.36 3.32 -0.39
N ALA A 762 -29.28 2.67 0.06
CA ALA A 762 -27.96 3.27 0.18
C ALA A 762 -27.23 3.37 -1.18
N ILE A 763 -27.38 2.35 -2.05
CA ILE A 763 -26.85 2.37 -3.42
C ILE A 763 -27.39 3.58 -4.20
N CYS A 764 -28.68 3.91 -4.03
CA CYS A 764 -29.33 5.04 -4.68
C CYS A 764 -28.63 6.40 -4.45
N ALA A 765 -27.88 6.58 -3.36
CA ALA A 765 -27.12 7.82 -3.11
C ALA A 765 -25.92 8.00 -4.07
N LEU A 766 -25.42 6.91 -4.67
CA LEU A 766 -24.30 6.91 -5.61
C LEU A 766 -24.78 6.77 -7.08
N THR A 767 -26.00 6.27 -7.29
CA THR A 767 -26.52 5.96 -8.63
C THR A 767 -27.58 6.95 -9.14
N LEU A 768 -28.13 7.83 -8.30
CA LEU A 768 -29.13 8.84 -8.70
C LEU A 768 -28.62 10.28 -8.46
N SER A 769 -28.95 11.20 -9.38
CA SER A 769 -28.66 12.64 -9.24
C SER A 769 -29.93 13.50 -9.16
N SER A 770 -31.12 12.90 -9.32
CA SER A 770 -32.44 13.50 -9.11
C SER A 770 -33.31 12.64 -8.17
N ASP A 771 -34.35 13.21 -7.56
CA ASP A 771 -35.30 12.43 -6.76
C ASP A 771 -35.95 11.31 -7.60
N PRO A 772 -36.07 10.08 -7.07
CA PRO A 772 -36.58 8.94 -7.82
C PRO A 772 -38.09 9.03 -8.08
N THR A 773 -38.50 8.68 -9.29
CA THR A 773 -39.92 8.59 -9.64
C THR A 773 -40.59 7.35 -9.02
N SER A 774 -41.83 7.51 -8.56
CA SER A 774 -42.59 6.52 -7.76
C SER A 774 -43.08 5.28 -8.51
N ARG A 775 -42.47 4.95 -9.66
CA ARG A 775 -42.87 3.82 -10.54
C ARG A 775 -41.71 2.99 -11.08
N MET A 776 -40.48 3.18 -10.59
CA MET A 776 -39.33 2.38 -11.04
C MET A 776 -39.32 1.00 -10.36
N GLU A 777 -39.26 -0.07 -11.17
CA GLU A 777 -38.85 -1.40 -10.70
C GLU A 777 -37.31 -1.40 -10.60
N PRO A 778 -36.73 -1.53 -9.40
CA PRO A 778 -35.31 -1.24 -9.19
C PRO A 778 -34.39 -2.30 -9.82
N LEU A 779 -34.82 -3.56 -9.84
CA LEU A 779 -34.00 -4.69 -10.21
C LEU A 779 -34.85 -5.77 -10.92
N THR A 780 -34.67 -5.93 -12.23
CA THR A 780 -35.42 -6.87 -13.06
C THR A 780 -34.52 -7.99 -13.59
N HIS A 781 -34.85 -9.25 -13.29
CA HIS A 781 -34.14 -10.41 -13.83
C HIS A 781 -34.56 -10.68 -15.29
N LYS A 782 -33.61 -10.65 -16.24
CA LYS A 782 -33.87 -10.92 -17.67
C LYS A 782 -33.69 -12.39 -18.04
N LYS A 783 -32.60 -13.01 -17.57
CA LYS A 783 -32.21 -14.42 -17.77
C LYS A 783 -31.15 -14.78 -16.72
N THR A 784 -30.92 -16.08 -16.48
CA THR A 784 -29.91 -16.56 -15.52
C THR A 784 -28.58 -15.84 -15.71
N GLY A 785 -28.04 -15.27 -14.62
CA GLY A 785 -26.83 -14.46 -14.63
C GLY A 785 -26.95 -13.08 -15.26
N SER A 786 -28.14 -12.56 -15.59
CA SER A 786 -28.30 -11.26 -16.27
C SER A 786 -29.50 -10.47 -15.74
N TRP A 787 -29.20 -9.32 -15.16
CA TRP A 787 -30.12 -8.45 -14.44
C TRP A 787 -30.09 -7.03 -15.01
N THR A 788 -31.17 -6.29 -14.81
CA THR A 788 -31.27 -4.87 -15.16
C THR A 788 -31.51 -4.07 -13.88
N PHE A 789 -30.64 -3.12 -13.61
CA PHE A 789 -30.77 -2.18 -12.51
C PHE A 789 -31.25 -0.83 -13.07
N SER A 790 -32.43 -0.38 -12.62
CA SER A 790 -33.13 0.79 -13.17
C SER A 790 -32.99 2.05 -12.31
N CYS A 791 -32.44 1.94 -11.10
CA CYS A 791 -32.20 3.08 -10.21
C CYS A 791 -30.89 3.82 -10.56
N PHE A 792 -30.69 4.12 -11.84
CA PHE A 792 -29.49 4.77 -12.36
C PHE A 792 -29.84 6.05 -13.13
N ASP A 793 -29.04 7.09 -12.95
CA ASP A 793 -29.17 8.38 -13.64
C ASP A 793 -28.06 8.56 -14.68
N SER A 794 -28.40 9.14 -15.83
CA SER A 794 -27.44 9.46 -16.90
C SER A 794 -26.39 10.49 -16.46
N LEU A 795 -26.57 11.19 -15.33
CA LEU A 795 -25.59 12.08 -14.72
C LEU A 795 -24.69 11.44 -13.66
N ALA A 796 -25.04 10.28 -13.11
CA ALA A 796 -24.30 9.68 -12.00
C ALA A 796 -22.82 9.41 -12.35
N ASN A 797 -21.92 9.51 -11.36
CA ASN A 797 -20.51 9.13 -11.50
C ASN A 797 -20.44 7.61 -11.71
N PRO A 798 -20.07 7.12 -12.91
CA PRO A 798 -20.24 5.70 -13.24
C PRO A 798 -19.29 4.79 -12.47
N TYR A 799 -18.12 5.30 -12.04
CA TYR A 799 -17.21 4.53 -11.20
C TYR A 799 -17.80 4.28 -9.81
N PHE A 800 -18.36 5.31 -9.18
CA PHE A 800 -19.00 5.21 -7.86
C PHE A 800 -20.34 4.46 -7.91
N ALA A 801 -21.15 4.70 -8.96
CA ALA A 801 -22.39 3.96 -9.21
C ALA A 801 -22.13 2.45 -9.34
N LEU A 802 -21.11 2.04 -10.11
CA LEU A 802 -20.71 0.65 -10.18
C LEU A 802 -20.07 0.15 -8.89
N SER A 803 -19.24 0.94 -8.22
CA SER A 803 -18.65 0.58 -6.93
C SER A 803 -19.73 0.25 -5.89
N ALA A 804 -20.80 1.03 -5.81
CA ALA A 804 -21.94 0.77 -4.94
C ALA A 804 -22.63 -0.57 -5.24
N VAL A 805 -22.90 -0.86 -6.52
CA VAL A 805 -23.55 -2.11 -6.93
C VAL A 805 -22.62 -3.32 -6.75
N LEU A 806 -21.34 -3.20 -7.06
CA LEU A 806 -20.34 -4.25 -6.84
C LEU A 806 -20.13 -4.52 -5.35
N GLY A 807 -19.96 -3.48 -4.54
CA GLY A 807 -19.79 -3.57 -3.08
C GLY A 807 -21.00 -4.22 -2.42
N ALA A 808 -22.21 -3.74 -2.71
CA ALA A 808 -23.45 -4.37 -2.24
C ALA A 808 -23.57 -5.84 -2.70
N GLY A 809 -23.22 -6.13 -3.95
CA GLY A 809 -23.21 -7.50 -4.47
C GLY A 809 -22.23 -8.41 -3.75
N ILE A 810 -21.00 -7.94 -3.50
CA ILE A 810 -19.98 -8.67 -2.72
C ILE A 810 -20.45 -8.91 -1.28
N LEU A 811 -21.09 -7.93 -0.62
CA LEU A 811 -21.70 -8.12 0.71
C LEU A 811 -22.76 -9.24 0.67
N GLY A 812 -23.57 -9.31 -0.39
CA GLY A 812 -24.51 -10.42 -0.64
C GLY A 812 -23.83 -11.79 -0.82
N LEU A 813 -22.61 -11.83 -1.37
CA LEU A 813 -21.81 -13.05 -1.45
C LEU A 813 -21.19 -13.43 -0.09
N GLN A 814 -20.69 -12.44 0.66
CA GLN A 814 -20.13 -12.63 2.01
C GLN A 814 -21.19 -13.13 3.01
N ALA A 815 -22.44 -12.68 2.89
CA ALA A 815 -23.55 -13.07 3.75
C ALA A 815 -24.01 -14.54 3.59
N GLY A 816 -23.50 -15.27 2.59
CA GLY A 816 -23.52 -16.73 2.58
C GLY A 816 -24.90 -17.39 2.58
N GLY A 817 -25.76 -17.10 1.59
CA GLY A 817 -26.91 -17.96 1.28
C GLY A 817 -28.02 -17.99 2.34
N GLY A 818 -28.21 -16.89 3.09
CA GLY A 818 -29.43 -16.69 3.87
C GLY A 818 -30.67 -16.84 2.99
N THR A 819 -31.59 -17.70 3.42
CA THR A 819 -32.78 -18.20 2.70
C THR A 819 -33.23 -17.31 1.53
N VAL A 820 -33.03 -17.78 0.30
CA VAL A 820 -33.64 -17.17 -0.88
C VAL A 820 -35.16 -17.21 -0.69
N MET A 821 -35.74 -16.06 -0.36
CA MET A 821 -37.12 -15.76 -0.75
C MET A 821 -37.19 -16.09 -2.24
N GLY A 822 -37.94 -17.14 -2.60
CA GLY A 822 -38.06 -17.58 -3.99
C GLY A 822 -38.45 -16.41 -4.88
N MET A 823 -38.18 -16.49 -6.19
CA MET A 823 -38.46 -15.39 -7.14
C MET A 823 -39.90 -14.82 -7.05
N GLU A 824 -40.87 -15.58 -6.53
CA GLU A 824 -42.25 -15.16 -6.28
C GLU A 824 -42.42 -14.21 -5.06
N GLY A 825 -41.43 -14.11 -4.17
CA GLY A 825 -41.44 -13.28 -2.96
C GLY A 825 -40.90 -11.86 -3.12
N MET A 826 -40.28 -11.51 -4.25
CA MET A 826 -39.70 -10.17 -4.47
C MET A 826 -40.72 -9.02 -4.40
N ASN A 827 -42.00 -9.30 -4.65
CA ASN A 827 -43.09 -8.32 -4.52
C ASN A 827 -43.38 -7.87 -3.06
N GLY A 828 -42.75 -8.50 -2.05
CA GLY A 828 -43.08 -8.26 -0.63
C GLY A 828 -41.95 -7.75 0.27
N THR A 829 -40.68 -7.86 -0.13
CA THR A 829 -39.54 -7.57 0.77
C THR A 829 -38.37 -6.79 0.15
N ALA A 830 -38.49 -6.28 -1.08
CA ALA A 830 -37.56 -5.25 -1.54
C ALA A 830 -37.69 -4.02 -0.63
N ARG A 831 -36.59 -3.59 0.00
CA ARG A 831 -36.56 -2.27 0.67
C ARG A 831 -36.94 -1.22 -0.36
N THR A 832 -37.93 -0.39 -0.04
CA THR A 832 -38.48 0.57 -1.01
C THR A 832 -37.39 1.52 -1.50
N VAL A 833 -37.40 1.83 -2.79
CA VAL A 833 -36.62 2.94 -3.36
C VAL A 833 -36.85 4.19 -2.48
N PRO A 834 -35.79 4.94 -2.11
CA PRO A 834 -35.90 6.15 -1.29
C PRO A 834 -36.92 7.14 -1.88
N ARG A 835 -37.50 8.06 -1.08
CA ARG A 835 -38.46 9.05 -1.61
C ARG A 835 -37.79 10.33 -2.09
N SER A 836 -36.56 10.57 -1.66
CA SER A 836 -35.72 11.69 -2.06
C SER A 836 -34.25 11.26 -2.14
N ILE A 837 -33.40 12.10 -2.73
CA ILE A 837 -31.93 11.93 -2.63
C ILE A 837 -31.48 12.00 -1.17
N HIS A 838 -32.10 12.86 -0.35
CA HIS A 838 -31.73 13.01 1.06
C HIS A 838 -31.98 11.73 1.85
N ASP A 839 -33.13 11.07 1.64
CA ASP A 839 -33.44 9.74 2.18
C ASP A 839 -32.38 8.70 1.77
N ALA A 840 -31.85 8.80 0.54
CA ALA A 840 -30.80 7.90 0.05
C ALA A 840 -29.44 8.17 0.71
N MET A 841 -29.07 9.45 0.90
CA MET A 841 -27.85 9.84 1.60
C MET A 841 -27.90 9.44 3.09
N ASP A 842 -29.05 9.59 3.74
CA ASP A 842 -29.27 9.12 5.11
C ASP A 842 -29.17 7.59 5.20
N ALA A 843 -29.73 6.88 4.21
CA ALA A 843 -29.59 5.43 4.10
C ALA A 843 -28.12 5.01 3.89
N LEU A 844 -27.35 5.71 3.06
CA LEU A 844 -25.91 5.47 2.89
C LEU A 844 -25.13 5.74 4.18
N ASN A 845 -25.46 6.82 4.90
CA ASN A 845 -24.83 7.13 6.18
C ASN A 845 -25.12 6.06 7.25
N ALA A 846 -26.32 5.47 7.23
CA ALA A 846 -26.75 4.41 8.14
C ALA A 846 -26.29 2.99 7.74
N ASP A 847 -25.99 2.73 6.46
CA ASP A 847 -25.59 1.41 5.96
C ASP A 847 -24.09 1.16 6.22
N GLY A 848 -23.76 0.83 7.47
CA GLY A 848 -22.38 0.59 7.91
C GLY A 848 -21.64 -0.49 7.12
N GLN A 849 -22.34 -1.48 6.56
CA GLN A 849 -21.73 -2.52 5.72
C GLN A 849 -21.33 -1.97 4.36
N LEU A 850 -22.23 -1.25 3.67
CA LEU A 850 -21.91 -0.63 2.39
C LEU A 850 -20.84 0.46 2.54
N ARG A 851 -20.85 1.23 3.64
CA ARG A 851 -19.78 2.19 3.96
C ARG A 851 -18.42 1.51 4.13
N GLN A 852 -18.37 0.41 4.89
CA GLN A 852 -17.13 -0.30 5.16
C GLN A 852 -16.49 -0.85 3.87
N ILE A 853 -17.29 -1.39 2.94
CA ILE A 853 -16.74 -1.96 1.69
C ILE A 853 -16.41 -0.91 0.62
N LEU A 854 -17.09 0.25 0.61
CA LEU A 854 -16.74 1.39 -0.25
C LEU A 854 -15.56 2.22 0.29
N GLY A 855 -15.36 2.20 1.61
CA GLY A 855 -14.35 2.98 2.31
C GLY A 855 -14.81 4.42 2.59
N GLU A 856 -14.41 4.94 3.76
CA GLU A 856 -14.78 6.29 4.21
C GLU A 856 -14.29 7.40 3.27
N GLY A 857 -13.26 7.17 2.45
CA GLY A 857 -12.83 8.12 1.41
C GLY A 857 -13.86 8.32 0.28
N VAL A 858 -14.60 7.28 -0.10
CA VAL A 858 -15.68 7.37 -1.09
C VAL A 858 -16.94 7.95 -0.45
N VAL A 859 -17.30 7.45 0.74
CA VAL A 859 -18.49 7.90 1.48
C VAL A 859 -18.36 9.37 1.88
N GLY A 860 -17.22 9.78 2.44
CA GLY A 860 -16.95 11.17 2.84
C GLY A 860 -16.92 12.14 1.67
N ALA A 861 -16.48 11.70 0.49
CA ALA A 861 -16.52 12.50 -0.74
C ALA A 861 -17.94 12.72 -1.30
N ILE A 862 -18.93 11.95 -0.84
CA ILE A 862 -20.34 12.04 -1.26
C ILE A 862 -21.20 12.72 -0.19
N LEU A 863 -20.96 12.45 1.10
CA LEU A 863 -21.67 13.08 2.22
C LEU A 863 -21.16 14.50 2.54
N GLY A 864 -19.91 14.82 2.18
CA GLY A 864 -19.28 16.12 2.42
C GLY A 864 -18.84 16.35 3.87
N ALA A 865 -17.88 17.26 4.07
CA ALA A 865 -17.24 17.46 5.38
C ALA A 865 -18.12 18.08 6.49
N ASP A 866 -19.22 18.75 6.14
CA ASP A 866 -20.03 19.56 7.08
C ASP A 866 -21.55 19.27 7.04
N GLY A 867 -21.99 18.21 6.35
CA GLY A 867 -23.41 17.85 6.24
C GLY A 867 -24.30 18.90 5.55
N GLN A 868 -23.71 19.89 4.87
CA GLN A 868 -24.47 20.86 4.08
C GLN A 868 -24.92 20.24 2.75
N THR A 869 -26.24 20.15 2.59
CA THR A 869 -26.89 19.64 1.38
C THR A 869 -26.57 20.51 0.16
N MET A 870 -25.90 19.94 -0.84
CA MET A 870 -25.64 20.58 -2.14
C MET A 870 -26.28 19.71 -3.23
N THR A 871 -27.47 20.08 -3.68
CA THR A 871 -28.19 19.35 -4.73
C THR A 871 -27.54 19.54 -6.10
N ALA A 872 -27.57 18.50 -6.94
CA ALA A 872 -27.05 18.55 -8.31
C ALA A 872 -27.69 19.66 -9.18
N SER A 873 -28.84 20.20 -8.76
CA SER A 873 -29.53 21.35 -9.35
C SER A 873 -28.67 22.61 -9.49
N GLN A 874 -27.60 22.78 -8.70
CA GLN A 874 -26.72 23.96 -8.79
C GLN A 874 -25.60 23.84 -9.84
N GLN A 875 -25.41 22.67 -10.47
CA GLN A 875 -24.26 22.41 -11.35
C GLN A 875 -24.36 22.97 -12.79
N TYR A 876 -25.43 23.68 -13.16
CA TYR A 876 -25.64 24.18 -14.53
C TYR A 876 -26.07 25.65 -14.69
N GLU A 877 -26.10 26.46 -13.63
CA GLU A 877 -26.36 27.92 -13.74
C GLU A 877 -25.09 28.78 -13.91
N HIS A 878 -23.89 28.19 -13.73
CA HIS A 878 -22.66 28.99 -13.57
C HIS A 878 -21.83 29.24 -14.84
N ASP A 879 -22.32 28.81 -16.01
CA ASP A 879 -21.60 28.91 -17.31
C ASP A 879 -22.26 29.89 -18.31
N ASP A 880 -23.30 30.62 -17.89
CA ASP A 880 -24.08 31.56 -18.74
C ASP A 880 -23.90 33.05 -18.33
N ARG A 881 -22.84 33.37 -17.57
CA ARG A 881 -22.43 34.76 -17.28
C ARG A 881 -21.07 35.09 -17.88
N GLY A 882 -21.01 35.05 -19.21
CA GLY A 882 -19.89 35.61 -19.97
C GLY A 882 -19.68 37.09 -19.67
N GLU A 883 -18.42 37.50 -19.56
CA GLU A 883 -18.01 38.87 -19.24
C GLU A 883 -18.50 39.88 -20.29
N MET A 884 -19.31 40.85 -19.86
CA MET A 884 -19.66 42.04 -20.66
C MET A 884 -19.76 43.29 -19.77
N MET A 885 -18.61 43.78 -19.28
CA MET A 885 -18.46 45.18 -18.88
C MET A 885 -17.09 45.74 -19.27
N GLY A 886 -17.03 46.26 -20.51
CA GLY A 886 -16.15 47.37 -20.82
C GLY A 886 -16.64 48.65 -20.12
N ALA A 887 -15.73 49.52 -19.73
CA ALA A 887 -16.02 50.69 -18.91
C ALA A 887 -16.93 51.74 -19.58
N GLN A 888 -17.93 52.25 -18.85
CA GLN A 888 -18.34 53.68 -18.88
C GLN A 888 -19.36 54.04 -17.80
N GLY A 889 -19.16 55.19 -17.14
CA GLY A 889 -20.07 55.80 -16.15
C GLY A 889 -20.01 55.15 -14.76
N GLY A 890 -20.14 55.90 -13.65
CA GLY A 890 -20.31 57.33 -13.48
C GLY A 890 -20.74 57.64 -12.03
N PHE A 891 -20.13 58.65 -11.40
CA PHE A 891 -20.51 59.08 -10.04
C PHE A 891 -21.99 59.52 -9.98
N VAL A 892 -22.80 58.92 -9.10
CA VAL A 892 -23.83 59.66 -8.31
C VAL A 892 -24.03 59.05 -6.91
N ASP A 893 -23.89 59.95 -5.95
CA ASP A 893 -24.20 59.99 -4.52
C ASP A 893 -25.35 59.15 -3.89
N SER A 894 -25.02 58.59 -2.71
CA SER A 894 -25.65 58.85 -1.40
C SER A 894 -26.91 58.08 -0.89
N GLN A 895 -26.94 57.98 0.45
CA GLN A 895 -28.03 57.58 1.37
C GLN A 895 -28.37 56.06 1.44
N GLY A 896 -28.40 55.40 2.62
CA GLY A 896 -27.93 55.80 3.95
C GLY A 896 -28.62 55.06 5.12
N LYS A 897 -27.86 54.88 6.23
CA LYS A 897 -28.25 54.57 7.63
C LYS A 897 -28.43 53.10 8.10
N GLY A 898 -27.80 52.84 9.26
CA GLY A 898 -28.13 51.75 10.21
C GLY A 898 -27.24 50.50 10.09
N GLY A 899 -26.25 50.23 10.96
CA GLY A 899 -25.80 50.91 12.17
C GLY A 899 -25.75 49.99 13.39
N SER A 900 -24.59 49.98 14.07
CA SER A 900 -24.27 49.34 15.37
C SER A 900 -24.11 47.80 15.42
N THR A 901 -23.17 47.20 16.17
CA THR A 901 -21.89 47.69 16.78
C THR A 901 -21.03 46.52 17.34
N TYR A 902 -19.71 46.74 17.49
CA TYR A 902 -18.79 46.18 18.53
C TYR A 902 -18.42 44.66 18.52
N ARG A 903 -17.17 44.21 18.79
CA ARG A 903 -15.87 44.91 19.07
C ARG A 903 -14.63 43.97 19.03
N GLU A 904 -13.47 44.50 18.57
CA GLU A 904 -12.05 44.13 18.88
C GLU A 904 -11.55 42.67 18.66
N THR A 905 -10.27 42.37 18.38
CA THR A 905 -9.03 43.18 18.43
C THR A 905 -7.99 42.70 17.40
N ILE A 906 -7.21 43.60 16.80
CA ILE A 906 -5.93 43.29 16.10
C ILE A 906 -4.88 44.33 16.54
N PRO A 907 -3.66 43.94 16.96
CA PRO A 907 -2.53 44.85 17.11
C PRO A 907 -1.82 45.09 15.77
N ALA A 908 -1.47 46.35 15.50
CA ALA A 908 -0.58 46.75 14.39
C ALA A 908 0.92 46.53 14.79
N GLN A 909 1.98 46.89 14.03
CA GLN A 909 2.16 48.05 13.14
C GLN A 909 3.55 48.05 12.43
N ARG A 910 3.68 48.85 11.35
CA ARG A 910 4.91 49.42 10.69
C ARG A 910 5.61 48.54 9.62
N GLY A 911 6.10 49.06 8.49
CA GLY A 911 5.86 50.37 7.83
C GLY A 911 7.11 51.02 7.20
N PHE A 912 7.01 51.39 5.90
CA PHE A 912 7.92 52.26 5.09
C PHE A 912 9.34 51.68 4.80
N GLU A 913 10.06 52.02 3.71
CA GLU A 913 9.88 53.03 2.64
C GLU A 913 10.58 52.61 1.31
N LEU A 914 10.42 53.39 0.22
CA LEU A 914 11.04 53.19 -1.11
C LEU A 914 12.40 53.91 -1.28
N ASP A 915 13.23 53.49 -2.27
CA ASP A 915 13.83 54.44 -3.24
C ASP A 915 14.25 53.76 -4.58
N ASP A 916 14.42 54.58 -5.61
CA ASP A 916 14.61 54.31 -7.05
C ASP A 916 15.98 53.71 -7.48
N ARG A 917 16.01 52.98 -8.62
CA ARG A 917 16.52 53.52 -9.92
C ARG A 917 16.49 52.56 -11.14
N LYS A 918 16.05 53.18 -12.25
CA LYS A 918 16.04 52.80 -13.68
C LYS A 918 17.27 52.04 -14.21
N ASP A 919 17.07 51.19 -15.23
CA ASP A 919 17.36 51.59 -16.62
C ASP A 919 16.62 50.81 -17.73
N ARG A 920 16.57 51.40 -18.94
CA ARG A 920 15.89 50.90 -20.17
C ARG A 920 16.80 49.90 -20.93
N VAL A 921 16.40 49.07 -21.89
CA VAL A 921 15.72 49.22 -23.21
C VAL A 921 15.41 47.76 -23.65
N GLY A 922 14.34 47.32 -24.34
CA GLY A 922 13.46 47.93 -25.34
C GLY A 922 13.64 47.19 -26.69
N ALA A 923 12.76 46.23 -27.02
CA ALA A 923 12.78 45.51 -28.30
C ALA A 923 11.36 45.15 -28.75
N GLN A 924 10.94 45.62 -29.93
CA GLN A 924 9.64 45.31 -30.53
C GLN A 924 9.71 45.42 -32.06
N ALA A 925 9.63 44.27 -32.75
CA ALA A 925 9.29 44.07 -34.18
C ALA A 925 9.49 42.56 -34.49
N GLY A 926 8.68 41.86 -35.29
CA GLY A 926 7.45 42.27 -35.99
C GLY A 926 7.47 41.89 -37.47
N LEU A 927 6.77 40.78 -37.82
CA LEU A 927 6.11 40.48 -39.11
C LEU A 927 7.01 40.40 -40.39
N GLU A 928 7.18 39.22 -40.99
CA GLU A 928 6.37 38.60 -42.06
C GLU A 928 6.87 38.91 -43.48
N ASP A 929 7.33 37.87 -44.19
CA ASP A 929 7.04 37.51 -45.60
C ASP A 929 8.04 36.41 -46.05
N SER A 930 7.86 35.73 -47.17
CA SER A 930 6.91 34.67 -47.52
C SER A 930 7.44 33.99 -48.81
N GLN A 931 6.98 32.75 -49.06
CA GLN A 931 7.01 32.05 -50.37
C GLN A 931 8.28 31.37 -50.96
N ARG A 932 8.00 30.15 -51.49
CA ARG A 932 8.66 29.35 -52.55
C ARG A 932 10.02 28.66 -52.22
N ARG A 933 10.08 27.31 -52.22
CA ARG A 933 10.15 26.38 -53.40
C ARG A 933 11.41 26.64 -54.25
N GLU A 934 12.40 25.76 -54.40
CA GLU A 934 12.29 24.33 -54.79
C GLU A 934 13.66 23.56 -54.74
N ARG A 935 13.59 22.22 -54.62
CA ARG A 935 14.45 21.14 -55.20
C ARG A 935 15.99 21.05 -54.97
N ARG A 936 16.37 19.84 -54.47
CA ARG A 936 17.48 18.94 -54.91
C ARG A 936 18.93 19.53 -54.91
N GLY A 937 19.90 19.06 -54.14
CA GLY A 937 20.27 17.68 -53.79
C GLY A 937 21.67 17.33 -54.34
N ARG A 938 22.44 16.44 -53.66
CA ARG A 938 23.83 15.98 -53.97
C ARG A 938 24.93 17.03 -53.74
N SER A 939 26.20 16.71 -53.45
CA SER A 939 26.94 15.46 -53.13
C SER A 939 28.33 15.88 -52.58
N PRO A 940 29.09 15.05 -51.80
CA PRO A 940 30.34 15.49 -51.19
C PRO A 940 31.54 15.56 -52.16
N TYR A 941 32.66 16.06 -51.62
CA TYR A 941 33.99 16.32 -52.20
C TYR A 941 34.21 17.70 -52.82
N ASP A 942 34.75 18.61 -52.00
CA ASP A 942 35.85 19.49 -52.40
C ASP A 942 36.88 19.54 -51.25
N VAL A 943 38.17 19.68 -51.59
CA VAL A 943 39.30 19.39 -50.69
C VAL A 943 40.15 20.63 -50.41
N ALA A 944 40.39 20.87 -49.12
CA ALA A 944 41.52 21.57 -48.49
C ALA A 944 42.13 22.83 -49.16
N THR A 945 41.90 23.98 -48.51
CA THR A 945 42.93 25.03 -48.35
C THR A 945 42.80 25.71 -46.98
N GLY A 946 43.92 25.91 -46.28
CA GLY A 946 44.02 26.85 -45.16
C GLY A 946 43.84 26.27 -43.75
N GLY A 947 44.91 25.72 -43.19
CA GLY A 947 44.98 25.48 -41.74
C GLY A 947 45.64 26.65 -41.03
N GLN A 948 44.92 27.32 -40.10
CA GLN A 948 45.54 28.00 -38.93
C GLN A 948 44.55 28.39 -37.81
N ALA A 949 43.34 27.81 -37.75
CA ALA A 949 42.29 28.21 -36.80
C ALA A 949 41.84 27.10 -35.81
N GLY A 950 42.43 25.90 -35.88
CA GLY A 950 41.95 24.72 -35.13
C GLY A 950 42.64 24.46 -33.79
N TYR A 951 43.68 25.22 -33.42
CA TYR A 951 44.47 24.95 -32.20
C TYR A 951 44.11 25.87 -31.03
N ASP A 952 43.70 27.12 -31.29
CA ASP A 952 43.31 28.07 -30.24
C ASP A 952 41.92 27.77 -29.65
N HIS A 953 40.99 27.24 -30.46
CA HIS A 953 39.63 26.94 -29.99
C HIS A 953 39.60 25.79 -28.97
N ASP A 954 40.46 24.79 -29.14
CA ASP A 954 40.54 23.58 -28.31
C ASP A 954 41.25 23.85 -26.96
N GLU A 955 42.17 24.82 -26.93
CA GLU A 955 42.78 25.37 -25.70
C GLU A 955 41.80 26.27 -24.94
N GLN A 956 41.03 27.10 -25.65
CA GLN A 956 40.04 27.98 -25.04
C GLN A 956 38.90 27.18 -24.37
N GLU A 957 38.39 26.15 -25.04
CA GLU A 957 37.33 25.30 -24.47
C GLU A 957 37.82 24.47 -23.26
N LYS A 958 39.10 24.06 -23.25
CA LYS A 958 39.72 23.42 -22.07
C LYS A 958 39.88 24.37 -20.89
N ARG A 959 40.22 25.64 -21.14
CA ARG A 959 40.28 26.68 -20.10
C ARG A 959 38.90 26.97 -19.51
N GLU A 960 37.89 27.14 -20.36
CA GLU A 960 36.52 27.40 -19.90
C GLU A 960 35.98 26.24 -19.04
N ARG A 961 36.21 24.98 -19.44
CA ARG A 961 35.86 23.78 -18.64
C ARG A 961 36.65 23.67 -17.33
N MET A 962 37.91 24.14 -17.30
CA MET A 962 38.73 24.17 -16.08
C MET A 962 38.23 25.23 -15.09
N GLU A 963 37.95 26.44 -15.58
CA GLU A 963 37.37 27.52 -14.76
C GLU A 963 35.97 27.16 -14.23
N GLU A 964 35.13 26.53 -15.04
CA GLU A 964 33.79 26.08 -14.61
C GLU A 964 33.90 25.04 -13.49
N ARG A 965 34.86 24.11 -13.60
CA ARG A 965 35.15 23.14 -12.54
C ARG A 965 35.69 23.80 -11.26
N GLU A 966 36.60 24.77 -11.35
CA GLU A 966 37.08 25.50 -10.18
C GLU A 966 35.95 26.28 -9.48
N ARG A 967 35.06 26.92 -10.25
CA ARG A 967 33.86 27.59 -9.71
C ARG A 967 32.91 26.60 -9.02
N ALA A 968 32.74 25.40 -9.57
CA ALA A 968 31.93 24.34 -8.94
C ALA A 968 32.55 23.87 -7.61
N GLU A 969 33.85 23.57 -7.60
CA GLU A 969 34.57 23.15 -6.39
C GLU A 969 34.67 24.27 -5.33
N GLU A 970 34.63 25.55 -5.72
CA GLU A 970 34.52 26.66 -4.76
C GLU A 970 33.09 26.82 -4.21
N ALA A 971 32.06 26.64 -5.06
CA ALA A 971 30.66 26.66 -4.63
C ALA A 971 30.34 25.53 -3.63
N GLU A 972 30.88 24.33 -3.87
CA GLU A 972 30.80 23.19 -2.95
C GLU A 972 31.46 23.51 -1.61
N ARG A 973 32.72 24.00 -1.63
CA ARG A 973 33.44 24.43 -0.41
C ARG A 973 32.71 25.52 0.39
N ARG A 974 31.96 26.41 -0.26
CA ARG A 974 31.13 27.43 0.41
C ARG A 974 29.86 26.83 1.04
N ARG A 975 29.25 25.80 0.44
CA ARG A 975 28.12 25.06 1.04
C ARG A 975 28.56 24.29 2.28
N ASP A 976 29.65 23.53 2.15
CA ASP A 976 30.32 22.80 3.25
C ASP A 976 30.63 23.70 4.47
N ALA A 977 31.08 24.93 4.22
CA ALA A 977 31.39 25.89 5.27
C ALA A 977 30.12 26.44 5.95
N ALA A 978 29.06 26.68 5.19
CA ALA A 978 27.77 27.14 5.71
C ALA A 978 27.09 26.08 6.58
N GLU A 979 27.08 24.82 6.14
CA GLU A 979 26.49 23.70 6.87
C GLU A 979 27.21 23.42 8.20
N ARG A 980 28.55 23.57 8.23
CA ARG A 980 29.33 23.52 9.47
C ARG A 980 28.95 24.64 10.44
N GLN A 981 28.83 25.89 9.97
CA GLN A 981 28.39 27.00 10.82
C GLN A 981 26.97 26.82 11.36
N GLU A 982 26.05 26.25 10.57
CA GLU A 982 24.70 25.94 11.05
C GLU A 982 24.73 24.83 12.11
N THR A 983 25.54 23.79 11.89
CA THR A 983 25.72 22.68 12.85
C THR A 983 26.30 23.19 14.18
N GLU A 984 27.32 24.05 14.15
CA GLU A 984 27.89 24.68 15.35
C GLU A 984 26.86 25.53 16.11
N ARG A 985 26.04 26.33 15.40
CA ARG A 985 24.95 27.11 16.01
C ARG A 985 23.87 26.23 16.65
N ARG A 986 23.52 25.10 16.04
CA ARG A 986 22.57 24.13 16.62
C ARG A 986 23.14 23.53 17.92
N GLN A 987 24.39 23.07 17.91
CA GLN A 987 25.05 22.53 19.11
C GLN A 987 25.20 23.57 20.24
N GLU A 988 25.48 24.83 19.92
CA GLU A 988 25.53 25.90 20.92
C GLU A 988 24.14 26.19 21.53
N THR A 989 23.10 26.15 20.71
CA THR A 989 21.71 26.30 21.16
C THR A 989 21.26 25.15 22.06
N GLU A 990 21.64 23.91 21.72
CA GLU A 990 21.34 22.72 22.54
C GLU A 990 22.04 22.76 23.89
N ARG A 991 23.34 23.09 23.94
CA ARG A 991 24.09 23.26 25.21
C ARG A 991 23.48 24.32 26.11
N ARG A 992 22.96 25.41 25.52
CA ARG A 992 22.27 26.47 26.25
C ARG A 992 20.95 25.96 26.85
N GLN A 993 20.12 25.26 26.08
CA GLN A 993 18.87 24.67 26.57
C GLN A 993 19.12 23.60 27.65
N GLU A 994 20.18 22.80 27.53
CA GLU A 994 20.57 21.82 28.54
C GLU A 994 21.00 22.49 29.85
N THR A 995 21.77 23.59 29.75
CA THR A 995 22.16 24.40 30.92
C THR A 995 20.94 25.03 31.59
N GLU A 996 19.99 25.56 30.83
CA GLU A 996 18.74 26.14 31.35
C GLU A 996 17.87 25.06 32.04
N ARG A 997 17.72 23.87 31.46
CA ARG A 997 17.02 22.72 32.08
C ARG A 997 17.67 22.27 33.39
N ARG A 998 19.00 22.21 33.44
CA ARG A 998 19.74 21.84 34.66
C ARG A 998 19.51 22.85 35.78
N GLN A 999 19.56 24.15 35.48
CA GLN A 999 19.24 25.19 36.45
C GLN A 999 17.78 25.14 36.92
N GLU A 1000 16.83 24.76 36.06
CA GLU A 1000 15.45 24.57 36.48
C GLU A 1000 15.28 23.34 37.39
N MET A 1001 15.96 22.23 37.09
CA MET A 1001 15.95 21.03 37.94
C MET A 1001 16.53 21.32 39.32
N GLU A 1002 17.67 22.01 39.41
CA GLU A 1002 18.30 22.44 40.67
C GLU A 1002 17.36 23.37 41.48
N ARG A 1003 16.61 24.27 40.81
CA ARG A 1003 15.58 25.10 41.46
C ARG A 1003 14.39 24.29 41.99
N ARG A 1004 13.93 23.28 41.25
CA ARG A 1004 12.84 22.40 41.68
C ARG A 1004 13.25 21.58 42.90
N GLN A 1005 14.44 20.98 42.89
CA GLN A 1005 14.99 20.24 44.04
C GLN A 1005 15.17 21.13 45.28
N ALA A 1006 15.64 22.37 45.10
CA ALA A 1006 15.73 23.34 46.20
C ALA A 1006 14.35 23.70 46.78
N ALA A 1007 13.34 23.92 45.93
CA ALA A 1007 11.97 24.19 46.38
C ALA A 1007 11.32 23.01 47.12
N GLU A 1008 11.60 21.78 46.69
CA GLU A 1008 11.13 20.55 47.32
C GLU A 1008 11.80 20.28 48.66
N ALA A 1009 13.12 20.52 48.75
CA ALA A 1009 13.86 20.48 50.02
C ALA A 1009 13.29 21.48 51.04
N THR A 1010 12.94 22.70 50.62
CA THR A 1010 12.30 23.70 51.49
C THR A 1010 10.92 23.23 51.98
N ARG A 1011 10.05 22.71 51.11
CA ARG A 1011 8.74 22.16 51.51
C ARG A 1011 8.86 20.99 52.49
N ASN A 1012 9.87 20.13 52.32
CA ASN A 1012 10.13 19.02 53.23
C ASN A 1012 10.71 19.47 54.57
N ALA A 1013 11.43 20.59 54.63
CA ALA A 1013 11.82 21.23 55.89
C ALA A 1013 10.61 21.84 56.61
N GLU A 1014 9.74 22.57 55.90
CA GLU A 1014 8.50 23.14 56.47
C GLU A 1014 7.56 22.06 57.03
N ARG A 1015 7.43 20.91 56.35
CA ARG A 1015 6.66 19.76 56.86
C ARG A 1015 7.24 19.10 58.11
N ARG A 1016 8.55 19.21 58.36
CA ARG A 1016 9.18 18.64 59.57
C ARG A 1016 9.00 19.52 60.80
N VAL A 1017 8.86 20.83 60.63
CA VAL A 1017 8.63 21.76 61.76
C VAL A 1017 7.17 21.70 62.26
N GLY A 1018 6.22 21.24 61.45
CA GLY A 1018 4.82 21.10 61.82
C GLY A 1018 4.42 19.79 62.52
N PHE A 1019 5.38 18.96 62.97
CA PHE A 1019 5.10 17.63 63.55
C PHE A 1019 5.57 17.43 65.00
N ASP A 1020 6.20 18.45 65.62
CA ASP A 1020 6.74 18.37 66.99
C ASP A 1020 5.81 18.97 68.08
N ASP A 1021 4.59 19.40 67.75
CA ASP A 1021 3.74 20.23 68.65
C ASP A 1021 2.36 19.61 69.00
N ASP A 1022 2.11 18.33 68.66
CA ASP A 1022 0.79 17.70 68.92
C ASP A 1022 0.86 16.18 69.17
N SER A 1023 1.47 15.76 70.29
CA SER A 1023 1.27 14.41 70.86
C SER A 1023 1.63 14.33 72.36
N SER A 1024 0.84 14.97 73.21
CA SER A 1024 0.89 14.72 74.66
C SER A 1024 -0.50 14.71 75.31
N GLU A 1025 -1.29 13.66 75.06
CA GLU A 1025 -2.33 13.22 76.01
C GLU A 1025 -2.75 11.75 75.80
N ASP A 1026 -2.96 11.07 76.93
CA ASP A 1026 -3.75 9.85 77.16
C ASP A 1026 -3.35 8.51 76.51
N ASP A 1027 -2.26 7.96 77.04
CA ASP A 1027 -2.18 6.54 77.37
C ASP A 1027 -3.19 6.19 78.50
N MET A 1028 -4.35 5.64 78.13
CA MET A 1028 -5.32 5.06 79.06
C MET A 1028 -5.77 3.68 78.57
N HIS A 1029 -5.17 2.65 79.19
CA HIS A 1029 -5.66 1.30 79.52
C HIS A 1029 -6.91 0.74 78.76
N GLU A 1030 -6.96 -0.53 78.34
CA GLU A 1030 -6.35 -1.71 78.96
C GLU A 1030 -6.36 -2.96 78.03
N LYS A 1031 -5.31 -3.79 78.10
CA LYS A 1031 -5.19 -5.22 77.68
C LYS A 1031 -5.20 -5.61 76.19
#